data_AF-A0AAD7HTA1-F1
#
_entry.id   AF-A0AAD7HTA1-F1
#
_cell.length_a   1.000
_cell.length_b   1.000
_cell.length_c   1.000
_cell.angle_alpha   90.00
_cell.angle_beta   90.00
_cell.angle_gamma   90.00
#
_symmetry.space_group_name_H-M   'P 1'
#
loop_
_entity.id
_entity.type
_entity.pdbx_description
1 polymer ?
#
loop_
_entity_poly.entity_id
_entity_poly.type
_entity_poly.pdbx_seq_one_letter_code
_entity_poly.pdbx_strand_id
1 'polypeptide(L)'
;MPPEHFDLSADDPPFDPGIYIGQGKTFPKGEVHPEIHAALTNVLELPMAYASLIPGPNLPVTEFLKLMLPQKSSGLVFSKPEEWFSKDAPTVTLDSLLTRPIPSQEFLDILTKHAGQAWFDGRTSIRDPRHNDGSDRFPLWTLTLWKEYLHVGEDQRMWQRSRDWIQTELKKPHLDTVDEDALMAANSLLNTLGWDTKIHGSWTTFDLALVLSHAWLTDDHIDMMMADLSARLAADPELAAKVIIAPLAFSIAITNGAKNNTYHRKDSTLLARYEEHIKSTALKQLYFPLNIHANDWIAGLVDFEQGLIRTGDSRVGKSPPPRKFIKDLKRWLKKQFSKDFVYQGDSLEHGDQQDGSSCSIVTRNIIAANVFGEVLWDQKHAAGERATGFVHLVRSTAIRRMAPAIPKAQTEITAETPAEISITVAIGDHNFPDLAVFALGIPIHQSRPKLADLLNPAPGTSGVAEVSPESVIPDVSAAEVAAELPAYLGDHRDVESDGECPPDGDGMDVDPNPPQPTGIQRFFKLVSKGKSNLGPSTVGKQGGKRGRKAEDLDESADYDAIKPAKKLKKANGTGTSKSAMALQKNSRHATLRTTGKFPDPKVMFHLTDIKVAYHSLCGGRVTMGEVYEAGKWNFHHTNSCPVLHPEKRKRIGDGLGGTPTLKKLGFFTAGEPGAKKPRATIPCPGITASTCPRLPVYLIRTGAAGGGARSLPAIASQIFSKLFRNLNSKKKIVANTQCHERKWINDHTQQRVLSTRCKKTVVAVGVDDIHILPCSECSLILGNAQFKQAIRLRIPDDENYIYVNHQYRNQALGHIYARTIGLKEIIETSDAKNTPCIKFVQGTLQGKYNDFKVFGGLVEAMVQKADRLERGMGMQNFKYPPAWGEIAHIVNIHSPRAAKALREHLPIRGHRSFREKEARESRFPMELGERNFTLVQDYLASIKYDGPTGLSCDDTKLFPALRLYHDKTEKADFLVGAFGGPIR
;
A
#
# COMPACT_ATOMS: atom_id res chain seq x y z
N MET A 1 -29.60 7.14 48.51
CA MET A 1 -29.25 8.57 48.36
C MET A 1 -30.20 9.18 47.33
N PRO A 2 -30.60 10.44 47.47
CA PRO A 2 -31.17 11.20 46.34
C PRO A 2 -30.09 11.41 45.25
N PRO A 3 -30.46 11.67 43.99
CA PRO A 3 -29.51 12.13 42.99
C PRO A 3 -29.03 13.54 43.35
N GLU A 4 -27.73 13.79 43.22
CA GLU A 4 -27.17 15.12 43.44
C GLU A 4 -27.50 16.03 42.23
N HIS A 5 -27.86 17.28 42.52
CA HIS A 5 -28.06 18.29 41.49
C HIS A 5 -26.70 18.67 40.91
N PHE A 6 -26.44 18.31 39.65
CA PHE A 6 -25.32 18.87 38.90
C PHE A 6 -25.63 20.34 38.57
N ASP A 7 -24.88 21.25 39.18
CA ASP A 7 -24.88 22.66 38.83
C ASP A 7 -23.95 22.87 37.64
N LEU A 8 -24.53 23.17 36.47
CA LEU A 8 -23.81 23.41 35.22
C LEU A 8 -23.35 24.87 35.06
N SER A 9 -23.38 25.67 36.14
CA SER A 9 -22.98 27.08 36.14
C SER A 9 -21.71 27.39 36.95
N ALA A 10 -21.10 26.39 37.58
CA ALA A 10 -19.77 26.52 38.17
C ALA A 10 -18.69 26.31 37.09
N ASP A 11 -17.81 27.30 36.91
CA ASP A 11 -16.58 27.11 36.13
C ASP A 11 -15.72 26.01 36.78
N ASP A 12 -15.37 24.97 36.01
CA ASP A 12 -14.47 23.90 36.48
C ASP A 12 -13.14 24.50 36.97
N PRO A 13 -12.60 24.05 38.12
CA PRO A 13 -11.39 24.63 38.68
C PRO A 13 -10.19 24.44 37.72
N PRO A 14 -9.30 25.44 37.60
CA PRO A 14 -8.13 25.33 36.74
C PRO A 14 -7.22 24.19 37.22
N PHE A 15 -6.75 23.37 36.27
CA PHE A 15 -5.86 22.24 36.53
C PHE A 15 -4.65 22.66 37.40
N ASP A 16 -4.54 22.09 38.59
CA ASP A 16 -3.41 22.32 39.51
C ASP A 16 -2.32 21.25 39.31
N PRO A 17 -1.14 21.61 38.76
CA PRO A 17 -0.01 20.70 38.61
C PRO A 17 0.43 20.06 39.93
N GLY A 18 0.34 20.78 41.06
CA GLY A 18 0.74 20.31 42.37
C GLY A 18 -0.15 19.19 42.91
N ILE A 19 -1.42 19.14 42.49
CA ILE A 19 -2.40 18.11 42.88
C ILE A 19 -2.25 16.83 42.03
N TYR A 20 -1.72 16.91 40.80
CA TYR A 20 -1.68 15.77 39.87
C TYR A 20 -0.27 15.27 39.52
N ILE A 21 0.67 16.16 39.21
CA ILE A 21 1.96 15.81 38.62
C ILE A 21 2.95 15.35 39.70
N GLY A 22 3.52 14.17 39.51
CA GLY A 22 4.48 13.55 40.43
C GLY A 22 3.86 12.92 41.69
N GLN A 23 2.57 13.15 41.96
CA GLN A 23 1.87 12.72 43.18
C GLN A 23 1.45 11.24 43.19
N GLY A 24 1.99 10.42 42.28
CA GLY A 24 1.66 8.99 42.18
C GLY A 24 0.23 8.68 41.72
N LYS A 25 -0.50 9.67 41.20
CA LYS A 25 -1.85 9.49 40.65
C LYS A 25 -1.83 8.73 39.32
N THR A 26 -2.88 7.96 39.08
CA THR A 26 -3.11 7.30 37.79
C THR A 26 -3.87 8.21 36.84
N PHE A 27 -3.40 8.34 35.59
CA PHE A 27 -4.12 9.02 34.53
C PHE A 27 -5.41 8.26 34.17
N PRO A 28 -6.57 8.93 33.95
CA PRO A 28 -7.83 8.24 33.66
C PRO A 28 -7.75 7.41 32.37
N LYS A 29 -8.41 6.24 32.36
CA LYS A 29 -8.45 5.30 31.21
C LYS A 29 -9.74 5.37 30.38
N GLY A 30 -10.70 6.17 30.83
CA GLY A 30 -11.98 6.40 30.15
C GLY A 30 -12.09 7.88 29.80
N GLU A 31 -13.22 8.48 30.17
CA GLU A 31 -13.42 9.92 30.13
C GLU A 31 -12.38 10.64 31.02
N VAL A 32 -11.75 11.69 30.49
CA VAL A 32 -10.71 12.49 31.15
C VAL A 32 -11.33 13.86 31.44
N HIS A 33 -11.15 14.38 32.65
CA HIS A 33 -11.72 15.68 33.02
C HIS A 33 -11.25 16.78 32.05
N PRO A 34 -12.12 17.73 31.62
CA PRO A 34 -11.75 18.75 30.64
C PRO A 34 -10.48 19.52 31.00
N GLU A 35 -10.30 19.86 32.28
CA GLU A 35 -9.09 20.51 32.82
C GLU A 35 -7.80 19.70 32.52
N ILE A 36 -7.83 18.38 32.71
CA ILE A 36 -6.69 17.46 32.57
C ILE A 36 -6.41 17.24 31.09
N HIS A 37 -7.46 17.12 30.27
CA HIS A 37 -7.33 16.99 28.83
C HIS A 37 -6.72 18.26 28.22
N ALA A 38 -7.24 19.45 28.56
CA ALA A 38 -6.72 20.72 28.08
C ALA A 38 -5.25 20.93 28.51
N ALA A 39 -4.93 20.68 29.78
CA ALA A 39 -3.57 20.81 30.28
C ALA A 39 -2.58 19.82 29.62
N LEU A 40 -2.99 18.57 29.35
CA LEU A 40 -2.17 17.62 28.60
C LEU A 40 -2.01 18.03 27.12
N THR A 41 -3.07 18.53 26.49
CA THR A 41 -3.02 19.07 25.12
C THR A 41 -2.00 20.20 25.04
N ASN A 42 -2.07 21.20 25.92
CA ASN A 42 -1.12 22.33 25.94
C ASN A 42 0.35 21.90 26.16
N VAL A 43 0.58 20.76 26.81
CA VAL A 43 1.91 20.16 27.04
C VAL A 43 2.43 19.37 25.83
N LEU A 44 1.51 18.88 24.98
CA LEU A 44 1.81 18.14 23.74
C LEU A 44 1.69 19.01 22.47
N GLU A 45 1.08 20.19 22.55
CA GLU A 45 0.95 21.15 21.46
C GLU A 45 2.32 21.68 21.02
N LEU A 46 2.51 21.82 19.70
CA LEU A 46 3.73 22.40 19.13
C LEU A 46 3.71 23.92 19.35
N PRO A 47 4.63 24.51 20.15
CA PRO A 47 4.62 25.95 20.39
C PRO A 47 4.76 26.75 19.09
N MET A 48 4.03 27.86 18.97
CA MET A 48 3.96 28.67 17.74
C MET A 48 5.34 29.09 17.19
N ALA A 49 6.33 29.31 18.06
CA ALA A 49 7.72 29.60 17.70
C ALA A 49 8.43 28.47 16.89
N TYR A 50 7.84 27.28 16.86
CA TYR A 50 8.32 26.09 16.15
C TYR A 50 7.34 25.59 15.08
N ALA A 51 6.20 26.27 14.88
CA ALA A 51 5.25 25.91 13.81
C ALA A 51 5.90 26.00 12.41
N SER A 52 6.86 26.91 12.23
CA SER A 52 7.67 27.07 11.01
C SER A 52 8.63 25.91 10.70
N LEU A 53 8.77 24.93 11.60
CA LEU A 53 9.47 23.67 11.30
C LEU A 53 8.65 22.78 10.36
N ILE A 54 7.32 22.89 10.41
CA ILE A 54 6.40 22.18 9.51
C ILE A 54 6.29 22.99 8.21
N PRO A 55 6.44 22.37 7.03
CA PRO A 55 6.26 23.06 5.75
C PRO A 55 4.83 23.59 5.61
N GLY A 56 4.66 24.92 5.57
CA GLY A 56 3.33 25.53 5.47
C GLY A 56 2.56 25.07 4.21
N PRO A 57 1.23 24.87 4.28
CA PRO A 57 0.42 24.29 3.20
C PRO A 57 0.41 25.09 1.88
N ASN A 58 0.83 26.36 1.94
CA ASN A 58 0.97 27.27 0.80
C ASN A 58 2.31 27.11 0.04
N LEU A 59 3.27 26.35 0.56
CA LEU A 59 4.57 26.16 -0.09
C LEU A 59 4.39 25.39 -1.41
N PRO A 60 4.87 25.88 -2.57
CA PRO A 60 4.65 25.22 -3.85
C PRO A 60 5.16 23.78 -3.88
N VAL A 61 4.42 22.88 -4.55
CA VAL A 61 4.76 21.44 -4.63
C VAL A 61 6.20 21.22 -5.08
N THR A 62 6.72 21.94 -6.09
CA THR A 62 8.10 21.75 -6.54
C THR A 62 9.18 22.24 -5.57
N GLU A 63 8.86 23.13 -4.62
CA GLU A 63 9.75 23.50 -3.51
C GLU A 63 9.59 22.53 -2.33
N PHE A 64 8.36 22.14 -2.00
CA PHE A 64 8.06 21.13 -0.99
C PHE A 64 8.77 19.79 -1.25
N LEU A 65 8.85 19.38 -2.51
CA LEU A 65 9.59 18.17 -2.94
C LEU A 65 11.12 18.30 -2.84
N LYS A 66 11.68 19.48 -2.56
CA LYS A 66 13.13 19.65 -2.28
C LYS A 66 13.46 19.53 -0.79
N LEU A 67 12.46 19.56 0.10
CA LEU A 67 12.69 19.57 1.54
C LEU A 67 13.18 18.20 2.05
N MET A 68 14.29 18.23 2.79
CA MET A 68 14.88 17.04 3.40
C MET A 68 14.13 16.67 4.69
N LEU A 69 12.96 16.05 4.57
CA LEU A 69 12.14 15.65 5.72
C LEU A 69 12.76 14.46 6.48
N PRO A 70 12.58 14.38 7.83
CA PRO A 70 13.16 13.32 8.64
C PRO A 70 12.52 11.96 8.30
N GLN A 71 13.34 10.94 8.06
CA GLN A 71 12.86 9.69 7.46
C GLN A 71 12.18 8.75 8.47
N LYS A 72 11.08 8.10 8.07
CA LYS A 72 10.40 7.06 8.86
C LYS A 72 11.34 5.88 9.10
N SER A 73 11.63 5.54 10.35
CA SER A 73 12.53 4.44 10.70
C SER A 73 11.93 3.08 10.35
N SER A 74 12.74 2.22 9.73
CA SER A 74 12.42 0.82 9.45
C SER A 74 12.86 -0.15 10.56
N GLY A 75 13.48 0.37 11.63
CA GLY A 75 13.94 -0.44 12.76
C GLY A 75 12.82 -0.79 13.73
N LEU A 76 12.73 -2.07 14.10
CA LEU A 76 11.86 -2.52 15.20
C LEU A 76 12.30 -1.87 16.52
N VAL A 77 11.36 -1.28 17.25
CA VAL A 77 11.61 -0.71 18.58
C VAL A 77 11.43 -1.81 19.63
N PHE A 78 12.49 -2.10 20.39
CA PHE A 78 12.49 -3.14 21.43
C PHE A 78 12.51 -2.57 22.87
N SER A 79 12.70 -1.25 23.02
CA SER A 79 12.56 -0.55 24.30
C SER A 79 11.09 -0.36 24.67
N LYS A 80 10.79 -0.34 25.97
CA LYS A 80 9.41 -0.15 26.46
C LYS A 80 8.98 1.31 26.35
N PRO A 81 7.68 1.63 26.23
CA PRO A 81 7.21 3.02 26.16
C PRO A 81 7.65 3.87 27.36
N GLU A 82 7.69 3.31 28.58
CA GLU A 82 8.11 4.02 29.79
C GLU A 82 9.60 4.41 29.76
N GLU A 83 10.40 3.69 28.97
CA GLU A 83 11.83 3.97 28.80
C GLU A 83 12.08 5.16 27.86
N TRP A 84 11.05 5.71 27.20
CA TRP A 84 11.13 6.89 26.34
C TRP A 84 10.85 8.22 27.04
N PHE A 85 10.41 8.21 28.30
CA PHE A 85 10.11 9.44 29.06
C PHE A 85 11.13 9.67 30.18
N SER A 86 11.53 10.92 30.44
CA SER A 86 12.42 11.27 31.56
C SER A 86 11.86 12.37 32.46
N LYS A 87 12.35 12.39 33.72
CA LYS A 87 12.12 13.47 34.69
C LYS A 87 13.10 14.64 34.54
N ASP A 88 14.07 14.49 33.65
CA ASP A 88 15.04 15.54 33.32
C ASP A 88 14.36 16.61 32.46
N ALA A 89 14.88 17.84 32.47
CA ALA A 89 14.48 18.85 31.49
C ALA A 89 14.99 18.49 30.08
N PRO A 90 14.38 19.02 29.00
CA PRO A 90 14.96 19.00 27.66
C PRO A 90 16.39 19.60 27.63
N THR A 91 17.30 18.99 26.87
CA THR A 91 18.76 19.28 26.91
C THR A 91 19.38 19.57 25.54
N VAL A 92 18.65 19.42 24.43
CA VAL A 92 19.22 19.45 23.08
C VAL A 92 18.44 20.37 22.14
N THR A 93 19.13 21.02 21.21
CA THR A 93 18.52 21.83 20.16
C THR A 93 17.79 20.99 19.12
N LEU A 94 16.84 21.64 18.43
CA LEU A 94 15.91 21.00 17.48
C LEU A 94 16.59 20.54 16.18
N ASP A 95 17.74 21.09 15.80
CA ASP A 95 18.52 20.64 14.63
C ASP A 95 18.87 19.15 14.73
N SER A 96 19.12 18.69 15.96
CA SER A 96 19.38 17.28 16.24
C SER A 96 18.13 16.41 16.09
N LEU A 97 16.92 16.97 16.22
CA LEU A 97 15.65 16.26 16.05
C LEU A 97 15.31 16.09 14.55
N LEU A 98 15.50 17.15 13.76
CA LEU A 98 15.25 17.17 12.31
C LEU A 98 16.11 16.18 11.52
N THR A 99 17.29 15.84 12.05
CA THR A 99 18.24 14.92 11.41
C THR A 99 18.04 13.44 11.79
N ARG A 100 17.06 13.10 12.65
CA ARG A 100 16.84 11.73 13.15
C ARG A 100 15.74 10.96 12.41
N PRO A 101 15.91 9.64 12.22
CA PRO A 101 14.82 8.77 11.79
C PRO A 101 13.67 8.69 12.81
N ILE A 102 12.47 9.10 12.40
CA ILE A 102 11.25 9.13 13.22
C ILE A 102 10.83 7.69 13.62
N PRO A 103 10.23 7.43 14.79
CA PRO A 103 9.58 6.15 15.08
C PRO A 103 8.50 5.76 14.04
N SER A 104 7.99 4.52 14.09
CA SER A 104 6.81 4.16 13.29
C SER A 104 5.55 4.81 13.89
N GLN A 105 4.54 5.08 13.04
CA GLN A 105 3.25 5.63 13.47
C GLN A 105 2.64 4.80 14.61
N GLU A 106 2.61 3.48 14.44
CA GLU A 106 2.16 2.49 15.42
C GLU A 106 2.84 2.69 16.79
N PHE A 107 4.14 3.03 16.81
CA PHE A 107 4.89 3.26 18.04
C PHE A 107 4.69 4.68 18.59
N LEU A 108 4.55 5.71 17.73
CA LEU A 108 4.16 7.05 18.18
C LEU A 108 2.78 7.04 18.83
N ASP A 109 1.83 6.24 18.32
CA ASP A 109 0.50 6.09 18.93
C ASP A 109 0.54 5.35 20.26
N ILE A 110 1.48 4.41 20.45
CA ILE A 110 1.76 3.82 21.76
C ILE A 110 2.36 4.88 22.70
N LEU A 111 3.36 5.66 22.26
CA LEU A 111 3.92 6.75 23.07
C LEU A 111 2.87 7.79 23.46
N THR A 112 2.00 8.22 22.53
CA THR A 112 0.90 9.16 22.83
C THR A 112 -0.04 8.59 23.90
N LYS A 113 -0.40 7.31 23.83
CA LYS A 113 -1.26 6.66 24.84
C LYS A 113 -0.59 6.53 26.21
N HIS A 114 0.74 6.46 26.27
CA HIS A 114 1.50 6.45 27.53
C HIS A 114 1.84 7.87 28.04
N ALA A 115 1.74 8.90 27.20
CA ALA A 115 2.16 10.27 27.54
C ALA A 115 1.38 10.87 28.73
N GLY A 116 0.07 10.62 28.83
CA GLY A 116 -0.74 11.12 29.96
C GLY A 116 -0.29 10.56 31.32
N GLN A 117 -0.02 9.25 31.41
CA GLN A 117 0.53 8.65 32.63
C GLN A 117 1.97 9.08 32.87
N ALA A 118 2.80 9.16 31.83
CA ALA A 118 4.18 9.63 31.96
C ALA A 118 4.24 11.07 32.52
N TRP A 119 3.36 11.95 32.04
CA TRP A 119 3.20 13.31 32.55
C TRP A 119 2.74 13.31 34.01
N PHE A 120 1.73 12.52 34.38
CA PHE A 120 1.30 12.32 35.78
C PHE A 120 2.41 11.74 36.68
N ASP A 121 3.28 10.88 36.16
CA ASP A 121 4.47 10.37 36.88
C ASP A 121 5.52 11.45 37.13
N GLY A 122 5.34 12.67 36.61
CA GLY A 122 6.31 13.77 36.68
C GLY A 122 7.42 13.66 35.65
N ARG A 123 7.13 13.15 34.44
CA ARG A 123 8.06 13.18 33.30
C ARG A 123 7.85 14.48 32.52
N THR A 124 8.96 15.16 32.21
CA THR A 124 9.03 16.49 31.60
C THR A 124 9.64 16.46 30.20
N SER A 125 10.24 15.35 29.79
CA SER A 125 10.87 15.19 28.48
C SER A 125 10.66 13.79 27.90
N ILE A 126 10.85 13.70 26.58
CA ILE A 126 11.10 12.45 25.86
C ILE A 126 12.59 12.27 25.64
N ARG A 127 13.00 11.02 25.46
CA ARG A 127 14.31 10.56 25.00
C ARG A 127 14.10 9.41 24.03
N ASP A 128 15.00 9.23 23.07
CA ASP A 128 14.95 8.14 22.10
C ASP A 128 16.08 7.14 22.37
N PRO A 129 15.80 5.97 22.99
CA PRO A 129 16.83 4.98 23.30
C PRO A 129 17.53 4.38 22.06
N ARG A 130 17.05 4.64 20.85
CA ARG A 130 17.68 4.19 19.59
C ARG A 130 18.84 5.10 19.14
N HIS A 131 18.95 6.30 19.71
CA HIS A 131 19.90 7.34 19.31
C HIS A 131 20.66 7.90 20.52
N ASN A 132 21.98 8.03 20.39
CA ASN A 132 22.86 8.57 21.45
C ASN A 132 22.65 7.89 22.83
N ASP A 133 22.41 6.57 22.83
CA ASP A 133 22.04 5.74 23.99
C ASP A 133 20.87 6.29 24.85
N GLY A 134 19.99 7.12 24.25
CA GLY A 134 18.91 7.79 24.98
C GLY A 134 19.42 8.81 26.00
N SER A 135 20.56 9.48 25.75
CA SER A 135 21.07 10.58 26.57
C SER A 135 20.42 11.93 26.25
N ASP A 136 19.97 12.12 25.01
CA ASP A 136 19.28 13.35 24.57
C ASP A 136 17.90 13.51 25.22
N ARG A 137 17.48 14.75 25.50
CA ARG A 137 16.17 15.09 26.06
C ARG A 137 15.46 16.13 25.20
N PHE A 138 14.23 15.82 24.79
CA PHE A 138 13.37 16.68 23.97
C PHE A 138 12.06 17.00 24.71
N PRO A 139 11.39 18.14 24.42
CA PRO A 139 10.08 18.47 25.01
C PRO A 139 8.99 17.43 24.68
N LEU A 140 7.93 17.35 25.47
CA LEU A 140 6.87 16.33 25.27
C LEU A 140 6.12 16.48 23.93
N TRP A 141 5.93 17.72 23.45
CA TRP A 141 5.36 18.03 22.13
C TRP A 141 6.14 17.48 20.92
N THR A 142 7.34 16.92 21.15
CA THR A 142 8.09 16.15 20.14
C THR A 142 7.28 15.00 19.53
N LEU A 143 6.33 14.39 20.26
CA LEU A 143 5.43 13.38 19.69
C LEU A 143 4.57 13.96 18.57
N THR A 144 4.05 15.17 18.76
CA THR A 144 3.22 15.88 17.79
C THR A 144 4.04 16.23 16.56
N LEU A 145 5.19 16.91 16.73
CA LEU A 145 6.07 17.23 15.59
C LEU A 145 6.53 15.98 14.81
N TRP A 146 6.77 14.85 15.49
CA TRP A 146 7.05 13.58 14.81
C TRP A 146 5.86 12.99 14.06
N LYS A 147 4.62 13.14 14.56
CA LYS A 147 3.41 12.71 13.84
C LYS A 147 3.17 13.58 12.61
N GLU A 148 3.28 14.91 12.75
CA GLU A 148 3.16 15.83 11.62
C GLU A 148 4.19 15.51 10.54
N TYR A 149 5.47 15.30 10.89
CA TYR A 149 6.47 14.88 9.89
C TYR A 149 6.24 13.49 9.29
N LEU A 150 5.52 12.57 9.94
CA LEU A 150 5.10 11.32 9.30
C LEU A 150 3.98 11.54 8.28
N HIS A 151 3.01 12.41 8.58
CA HIS A 151 1.93 12.80 7.69
C HIS A 151 2.49 13.54 6.46
N VAL A 152 3.13 14.70 6.68
CA VAL A 152 3.78 15.51 5.64
C VAL A 152 4.80 14.68 4.84
N GLY A 153 5.49 13.75 5.49
CA GLY A 153 6.42 12.81 4.86
C GLY A 153 5.76 11.67 4.07
N GLU A 154 4.47 11.38 4.25
CA GLU A 154 3.65 10.51 3.38
C GLU A 154 3.06 11.31 2.21
N ASP A 155 2.73 12.57 2.43
CA ASP A 155 2.16 13.46 1.41
C ASP A 155 3.20 13.92 0.39
N GLN A 156 4.41 14.29 0.85
CA GLN A 156 5.58 14.52 -0.01
C GLN A 156 5.87 13.30 -0.88
N ARG A 157 5.68 12.09 -0.34
CA ARG A 157 5.82 10.83 -1.09
C ARG A 157 4.65 10.54 -2.02
N MET A 158 3.48 11.19 -1.88
CA MET A 158 2.42 11.14 -2.90
C MET A 158 2.75 12.12 -4.03
N TRP A 159 2.99 13.40 -3.71
CA TRP A 159 3.35 14.43 -4.69
C TRP A 159 4.57 14.06 -5.54
N GLN A 160 5.57 13.39 -4.96
CA GLN A 160 6.71 12.88 -5.74
C GLN A 160 6.27 11.83 -6.75
N ARG A 161 5.38 10.89 -6.37
CA ARG A 161 4.81 9.89 -7.29
C ARG A 161 3.98 10.54 -8.39
N SER A 162 3.19 11.58 -8.09
CA SER A 162 2.42 12.34 -9.09
C SER A 162 3.33 13.05 -10.10
N ARG A 163 4.43 13.64 -9.62
CA ARG A 163 5.44 14.29 -10.47
C ARG A 163 6.25 13.27 -11.29
N ASP A 164 6.62 12.14 -10.70
CA ASP A 164 7.30 11.03 -11.38
C ASP A 164 6.39 10.39 -12.44
N TRP A 165 5.07 10.34 -12.20
CA TRP A 165 4.06 9.90 -13.15
C TRP A 165 4.01 10.84 -14.37
N ILE A 166 3.80 12.15 -14.18
CA ILE A 166 3.83 13.12 -15.30
C ILE A 166 5.16 13.00 -16.08
N GLN A 167 6.28 12.93 -15.37
CA GLN A 167 7.60 12.75 -15.99
C GLN A 167 7.80 11.40 -16.68
N THR A 168 6.97 10.39 -16.45
CA THR A 168 7.02 9.11 -17.15
C THR A 168 6.11 9.12 -18.38
N GLU A 169 4.96 9.76 -18.27
CA GLU A 169 4.02 9.99 -19.38
C GLU A 169 4.64 10.88 -20.47
N LEU A 170 5.25 12.01 -20.10
CA LEU A 170 6.02 12.91 -20.99
C LEU A 170 7.27 12.26 -21.62
N LYS A 171 7.58 10.99 -21.32
CA LYS A 171 8.69 10.24 -21.94
C LYS A 171 8.19 9.09 -22.85
N LYS A 172 6.88 8.98 -23.09
CA LYS A 172 6.32 7.99 -24.01
C LYS A 172 6.64 8.38 -25.46
N PRO A 173 7.11 7.44 -26.31
CA PRO A 173 7.27 7.71 -27.74
C PRO A 173 5.88 7.81 -28.38
N HIS A 174 5.70 8.77 -29.29
CA HIS A 174 4.41 9.04 -29.95
C HIS A 174 3.28 9.42 -28.97
N LEU A 175 3.61 10.23 -27.95
CA LEU A 175 2.62 10.99 -27.19
C LEU A 175 1.89 11.96 -28.14
N ASP A 176 0.59 12.17 -27.92
CA ASP A 176 -0.16 13.18 -28.69
C ASP A 176 0.21 14.58 -28.23
N THR A 177 0.17 15.57 -29.13
CA THR A 177 0.42 16.98 -28.79
C THR A 177 -0.56 17.51 -27.73
N VAL A 178 -1.83 17.09 -27.75
CA VAL A 178 -2.83 17.50 -26.76
C VAL A 178 -2.54 16.87 -25.39
N ASP A 179 -2.10 15.62 -25.36
CA ASP A 179 -1.66 14.95 -24.13
C ASP A 179 -0.39 15.61 -23.56
N GLU A 180 0.57 15.96 -24.43
CA GLU A 180 1.82 16.63 -24.05
C GLU A 180 1.57 18.02 -23.46
N ASP A 181 0.75 18.87 -24.11
CA ASP A 181 0.36 20.18 -23.59
C ASP A 181 -0.37 20.08 -22.24
N ALA A 182 -1.29 19.13 -22.09
CA ALA A 182 -2.00 18.91 -20.83
C ALA A 182 -1.05 18.49 -19.69
N LEU A 183 -0.14 17.56 -19.96
CA LEU A 183 0.88 17.10 -19.00
C LEU A 183 1.90 18.19 -18.66
N MET A 184 2.32 19.00 -19.64
CA MET A 184 3.18 20.16 -19.42
C MET A 184 2.50 21.24 -18.59
N ALA A 185 1.22 21.54 -18.85
CA ALA A 185 0.42 22.45 -18.05
C ALA A 185 0.26 21.96 -16.60
N ALA A 186 -0.04 20.67 -16.39
CA ALA A 186 -0.13 20.07 -15.07
C ALA A 186 1.21 20.17 -14.30
N ASN A 187 2.33 19.83 -14.95
CA ASN A 187 3.67 19.96 -14.36
C ASN A 187 4.07 21.42 -14.08
N SER A 188 3.62 22.38 -14.89
CA SER A 188 3.86 23.81 -14.69
C SER A 188 3.14 24.32 -13.43
N LEU A 189 1.88 23.91 -13.22
CA LEU A 189 1.09 24.30 -12.04
C LEU A 189 1.71 23.86 -10.72
N LEU A 190 2.48 22.77 -10.67
CA LEU A 190 3.20 22.33 -9.45
C LEU A 190 4.20 23.36 -8.91
N ASN A 191 4.57 24.38 -9.69
CA ASN A 191 5.47 25.47 -9.26
C ASN A 191 4.74 26.64 -8.57
N THR A 192 3.41 26.67 -8.59
CA THR A 192 2.58 27.71 -7.95
C THR A 192 1.50 27.14 -7.03
N LEU A 193 1.07 25.90 -7.25
CA LEU A 193 0.17 25.17 -6.39
C LEU A 193 0.86 24.82 -5.07
N GLY A 194 0.38 25.38 -3.96
CA GLY A 194 0.81 24.96 -2.61
C GLY A 194 0.47 23.49 -2.36
N TRP A 195 1.27 22.79 -1.57
CA TRP A 195 1.18 21.33 -1.46
C TRP A 195 -0.05 20.80 -0.68
N ASP A 196 -0.65 21.60 0.20
CA ASP A 196 -1.83 21.24 1.01
C ASP A 196 -2.77 22.45 1.25
N THR A 197 -2.86 23.36 0.29
CA THR A 197 -3.64 24.59 0.46
C THR A 197 -5.14 24.28 0.41
N LYS A 198 -5.89 24.61 1.46
CA LYS A 198 -7.35 24.46 1.53
C LYS A 198 -8.06 25.01 0.29
N ILE A 199 -8.89 24.18 -0.34
CA ILE A 199 -9.64 24.48 -1.56
C ILE A 199 -11.06 24.95 -1.22
N HIS A 200 -11.87 24.07 -0.62
CA HIS A 200 -13.29 24.28 -0.37
C HIS A 200 -13.78 23.22 0.64
N GLY A 201 -14.67 23.59 1.57
CA GLY A 201 -15.17 22.64 2.59
C GLY A 201 -14.04 22.06 3.44
N SER A 202 -13.79 20.75 3.29
CA SER A 202 -12.67 19.99 3.86
C SER A 202 -11.51 19.75 2.87
N TRP A 203 -11.71 19.93 1.56
CA TRP A 203 -10.73 19.59 0.53
C TRP A 203 -9.53 20.52 0.50
N THR A 204 -8.41 19.98 0.03
CA THR A 204 -7.08 20.59 -0.07
C THR A 204 -6.52 20.41 -1.48
N THR A 205 -5.39 21.05 -1.79
CA THR A 205 -4.66 20.73 -3.02
C THR A 205 -3.99 19.36 -2.97
N PHE A 206 -3.72 18.79 -1.79
CA PHE A 206 -3.14 17.45 -1.64
C PHE A 206 -4.04 16.37 -2.24
N ASP A 207 -5.35 16.49 -2.10
CA ASP A 207 -6.33 15.56 -2.70
C ASP A 207 -6.13 15.43 -4.21
N LEU A 208 -5.84 16.55 -4.90
CA LEU A 208 -5.60 16.59 -6.35
C LEU A 208 -4.36 15.80 -6.79
N ALA A 209 -3.43 15.47 -5.89
CA ALA A 209 -2.23 14.68 -6.22
C ALA A 209 -2.58 13.28 -6.76
N LEU A 210 -3.71 12.70 -6.33
CA LEU A 210 -4.13 11.35 -6.73
C LEU A 210 -4.68 11.29 -8.17
N VAL A 211 -5.24 12.40 -8.67
CA VAL A 211 -5.71 12.55 -10.07
C VAL A 211 -4.56 12.25 -11.05
N LEU A 212 -3.38 12.80 -10.74
CA LEU A 212 -2.12 12.65 -11.48
C LEU A 212 -1.44 11.28 -11.22
N SER A 213 -2.19 10.19 -11.35
CA SER A 213 -1.70 8.83 -11.17
C SER A 213 -2.58 7.81 -11.88
N HIS A 214 -2.24 6.52 -11.83
CA HIS A 214 -3.12 5.43 -12.27
C HIS A 214 -4.06 4.90 -11.16
N ALA A 215 -4.19 5.59 -10.03
CA ALA A 215 -5.04 5.16 -8.93
C ALA A 215 -6.54 5.36 -9.21
N TRP A 216 -7.35 4.66 -8.42
CA TRP A 216 -8.78 4.92 -8.26
C TRP A 216 -8.97 6.25 -7.53
N LEU A 217 -10.01 6.99 -7.90
CA LEU A 217 -10.36 8.26 -7.26
C LEU A 217 -11.57 8.07 -6.33
N THR A 218 -11.61 8.85 -5.25
CA THR A 218 -12.65 8.76 -4.21
C THR A 218 -13.90 9.56 -4.57
N ASP A 219 -14.96 9.36 -3.77
CA ASP A 219 -16.20 10.14 -3.76
C ASP A 219 -15.92 11.67 -3.78
N ASP A 220 -14.96 12.16 -2.98
CA ASP A 220 -14.53 13.56 -2.98
C ASP A 220 -14.06 14.06 -4.35
N HIS A 221 -13.30 13.24 -5.08
CA HIS A 221 -12.80 13.61 -6.40
C HIS A 221 -13.94 13.73 -7.42
N ILE A 222 -14.96 12.87 -7.30
CA ILE A 222 -16.18 12.94 -8.11
C ILE A 222 -16.93 14.23 -7.80
N ASP A 223 -17.12 14.58 -6.53
CA ASP A 223 -17.81 15.83 -6.15
C ASP A 223 -17.00 17.09 -6.50
N MET A 224 -15.67 17.05 -6.42
CA MET A 224 -14.80 18.10 -6.98
C MET A 224 -14.99 18.25 -8.50
N MET A 225 -15.06 17.15 -9.25
CA MET A 225 -15.29 17.18 -10.70
C MET A 225 -16.70 17.64 -11.06
N MET A 226 -17.75 17.23 -10.31
CA MET A 226 -19.10 17.74 -10.53
C MET A 226 -19.21 19.22 -10.17
N ALA A 227 -18.47 19.69 -9.17
CA ALA A 227 -18.40 21.12 -8.83
C ALA A 227 -17.62 21.95 -9.87
N ASP A 228 -16.65 21.37 -10.58
CA ASP A 228 -15.97 21.97 -11.75
C ASP A 228 -16.95 22.11 -12.93
N LEU A 229 -17.60 21.01 -13.33
CA LEU A 229 -18.56 21.03 -14.43
C LEU A 229 -19.78 21.92 -14.14
N SER A 230 -20.28 21.92 -12.89
CA SER A 230 -21.40 22.79 -12.49
C SER A 230 -21.02 24.28 -12.48
N ALA A 231 -19.75 24.61 -12.16
CA ALA A 231 -19.27 25.99 -12.24
C ALA A 231 -19.07 26.46 -13.69
N ARG A 232 -18.69 25.57 -14.61
CA ARG A 232 -18.71 25.86 -16.06
C ARG A 232 -20.13 26.06 -16.57
N LEU A 233 -21.05 25.17 -16.18
CA LEU A 233 -22.44 25.26 -16.57
C LEU A 233 -23.07 26.59 -16.13
N ALA A 234 -22.79 27.03 -14.90
CA ALA A 234 -23.23 28.34 -14.40
C ALA A 234 -22.59 29.55 -15.14
N ALA A 235 -21.53 29.36 -15.92
CA ALA A 235 -20.93 30.38 -16.78
C ALA A 235 -21.54 30.41 -18.20
N ASP A 236 -22.41 29.46 -18.55
CA ASP A 236 -23.23 29.44 -19.77
C ASP A 236 -24.72 29.53 -19.38
N PRO A 237 -25.31 30.74 -19.40
CA PRO A 237 -26.72 30.92 -19.03
C PRO A 237 -27.71 30.17 -19.93
N GLU A 238 -27.34 29.89 -21.18
CA GLU A 238 -28.18 29.19 -22.14
C GLU A 238 -28.22 27.69 -21.88
N LEU A 239 -27.13 27.08 -21.45
CA LEU A 239 -27.10 25.69 -20.98
C LEU A 239 -27.67 25.58 -19.56
N ALA A 240 -27.33 26.49 -18.64
CA ALA A 240 -27.83 26.47 -17.26
C ALA A 240 -29.36 26.56 -17.14
N ALA A 241 -30.02 27.26 -18.07
CA ALA A 241 -31.48 27.32 -18.13
C ALA A 241 -32.16 25.99 -18.54
N LYS A 242 -31.40 25.05 -19.12
CA LYS A 242 -31.88 23.80 -19.76
C LYS A 242 -31.34 22.54 -19.07
N VAL A 243 -30.16 22.62 -18.46
CA VAL A 243 -29.39 21.49 -17.91
C VAL A 243 -29.00 21.78 -16.46
N ILE A 244 -28.96 20.74 -15.62
CA ILE A 244 -28.35 20.77 -14.29
C ILE A 244 -27.43 19.56 -14.10
N ILE A 245 -26.27 19.79 -13.48
CA ILE A 245 -25.33 18.74 -13.06
C ILE A 245 -25.44 18.63 -11.52
N ALA A 246 -25.56 17.40 -11.01
CA ALA A 246 -25.73 17.12 -9.60
C ALA A 246 -24.50 16.40 -9.00
N PRO A 247 -24.13 16.68 -7.73
CA PRO A 247 -23.11 15.95 -7.01
C PRO A 247 -23.60 14.55 -6.60
N LEU A 248 -22.69 13.70 -6.16
CA LEU A 248 -22.93 12.34 -5.67
C LEU A 248 -23.98 12.28 -4.54
N ALA A 249 -24.06 13.33 -3.73
CA ALA A 249 -25.08 13.51 -2.70
C ALA A 249 -26.53 13.32 -3.23
N PHE A 250 -26.81 13.65 -4.50
CA PHE A 250 -28.10 13.35 -5.14
C PHE A 250 -28.36 11.85 -5.22
N SER A 251 -27.42 11.08 -5.76
CA SER A 251 -27.53 9.62 -5.91
C SER A 251 -27.64 8.89 -4.55
N ILE A 252 -26.93 9.40 -3.54
CA ILE A 252 -27.05 8.95 -2.14
C ILE A 252 -28.46 9.27 -1.59
N ALA A 253 -28.96 10.48 -1.80
CA ALA A 253 -30.27 10.91 -1.32
C ALA A 253 -31.43 10.14 -1.97
N ILE A 254 -31.38 9.85 -3.28
CA ILE A 254 -32.32 8.96 -3.98
C ILE A 254 -32.36 7.59 -3.31
N THR A 255 -31.18 7.01 -3.08
CA THR A 255 -31.02 5.68 -2.46
C THR A 255 -31.56 5.64 -1.03
N ASN A 256 -31.39 6.71 -0.25
CA ASN A 256 -31.86 6.80 1.13
C ASN A 256 -33.38 7.08 1.22
N GLY A 257 -33.91 8.01 0.42
CA GLY A 257 -35.35 8.25 0.34
C GLY A 257 -36.13 7.00 -0.08
N ALA A 258 -35.55 6.17 -0.96
CA ALA A 258 -36.14 4.92 -1.39
C ALA A 258 -36.10 3.78 -0.34
N LYS A 259 -35.13 3.78 0.59
CA LYS A 259 -35.13 2.88 1.77
C LYS A 259 -36.26 3.25 2.72
N ASN A 260 -36.37 4.55 3.01
CA ASN A 260 -37.33 5.09 3.98
C ASN A 260 -38.76 5.23 3.39
N ASN A 261 -38.88 5.12 2.06
CA ASN A 261 -40.08 5.40 1.26
C ASN A 261 -40.58 6.86 1.34
N THR A 262 -39.70 7.77 1.75
CA THR A 262 -39.96 9.17 2.05
C THR A 262 -39.11 10.08 1.17
N TYR A 263 -39.75 11.05 0.51
CA TYR A 263 -39.11 11.96 -0.43
C TYR A 263 -39.54 13.43 -0.20
N HIS A 264 -40.30 13.72 0.87
CA HIS A 264 -40.80 15.07 1.11
C HIS A 264 -39.73 15.95 1.75
N ARG A 265 -39.92 17.28 1.72
CA ARG A 265 -38.98 18.28 2.25
C ARG A 265 -38.56 18.09 3.72
N LYS A 266 -39.40 17.40 4.52
CA LYS A 266 -39.12 17.01 5.91
C LYS A 266 -38.16 15.82 6.05
N ASP A 267 -38.12 14.94 5.05
CA ASP A 267 -37.42 13.64 5.10
C ASP A 267 -36.18 13.61 4.18
N SER A 268 -36.17 14.45 3.13
CA SER A 268 -35.03 14.66 2.24
C SER A 268 -35.08 16.08 1.67
N THR A 269 -34.46 17.03 2.37
CA THR A 269 -34.42 18.44 1.97
C THR A 269 -33.71 18.64 0.62
N LEU A 270 -32.70 17.83 0.31
CA LEU A 270 -31.97 17.90 -0.96
C LEU A 270 -32.86 17.53 -2.16
N LEU A 271 -33.57 16.40 -2.09
CA LEU A 271 -34.46 15.97 -3.18
C LEU A 271 -35.64 16.90 -3.37
N ALA A 272 -36.16 17.50 -2.29
CA ALA A 272 -37.19 18.52 -2.38
C ALA A 272 -36.69 19.81 -3.04
N ARG A 273 -35.43 20.23 -2.82
CA ARG A 273 -34.82 21.37 -3.55
C ARG A 273 -34.67 21.07 -5.05
N TYR A 274 -34.25 19.85 -5.42
CA TYR A 274 -34.22 19.45 -6.84
C TYR A 274 -35.62 19.44 -7.46
N GLU A 275 -36.62 18.87 -6.77
CA GLU A 275 -38.01 18.89 -7.21
C GLU A 275 -38.55 20.32 -7.41
N GLU A 276 -38.32 21.20 -6.45
CA GLU A 276 -38.73 22.61 -6.47
C GLU A 276 -38.05 23.35 -7.64
N HIS A 277 -36.74 23.20 -7.80
CA HIS A 277 -35.98 23.82 -8.88
C HIS A 277 -36.44 23.34 -10.27
N ILE A 278 -36.56 22.03 -10.49
CA ILE A 278 -36.97 21.44 -11.77
C ILE A 278 -38.43 21.77 -12.12
N LYS A 279 -39.30 21.98 -11.13
CA LYS A 279 -40.69 22.44 -11.34
C LYS A 279 -40.82 23.94 -11.60
N SER A 280 -39.90 24.75 -11.07
CA SER A 280 -39.92 26.22 -11.19
C SER A 280 -39.19 26.77 -12.43
N THR A 281 -38.56 25.91 -13.22
CA THR A 281 -37.68 26.29 -14.35
C THR A 281 -37.99 25.48 -15.61
N ALA A 282 -37.35 25.85 -16.72
CA ALA A 282 -37.41 25.12 -17.99
C ALA A 282 -36.38 23.95 -18.07
N LEU A 283 -35.91 23.43 -16.94
CA LEU A 283 -34.89 22.37 -16.90
C LEU A 283 -35.36 21.10 -17.62
N LYS A 284 -34.64 20.74 -18.68
CA LYS A 284 -34.88 19.57 -19.53
C LYS A 284 -34.10 18.34 -19.06
N GLN A 285 -32.88 18.54 -18.56
CA GLN A 285 -31.94 17.43 -18.27
C GLN A 285 -31.23 17.58 -16.93
N LEU A 286 -31.10 16.45 -16.21
CA LEU A 286 -30.30 16.32 -14.98
C LEU A 286 -29.25 15.22 -15.17
N TYR A 287 -27.98 15.61 -15.14
CA TYR A 287 -26.83 14.70 -15.13
C TYR A 287 -26.32 14.48 -13.70
N PHE A 288 -25.85 13.28 -13.40
CA PHE A 288 -25.34 12.92 -12.07
C PHE A 288 -24.33 11.76 -12.16
N PRO A 289 -23.35 11.69 -11.24
CA PRO A 289 -22.49 10.52 -11.09
C PRO A 289 -23.21 9.44 -10.27
N LEU A 290 -22.91 8.17 -10.57
CA LEU A 290 -23.37 7.03 -9.77
C LEU A 290 -22.22 6.08 -9.49
N ASN A 291 -21.99 5.78 -8.22
CA ASN A 291 -21.15 4.67 -7.81
C ASN A 291 -21.95 3.35 -7.91
N ILE A 292 -21.47 2.39 -8.71
CA ILE A 292 -22.01 1.04 -8.75
C ILE A 292 -21.16 0.15 -7.84
N HIS A 293 -21.83 -0.64 -6.98
CA HIS A 293 -21.25 -1.73 -6.19
C HIS A 293 -20.02 -1.38 -5.32
N ALA A 294 -19.74 -0.10 -5.04
CA ALA A 294 -18.50 0.37 -4.41
C ALA A 294 -17.23 0.01 -5.21
N ASN A 295 -17.35 -0.20 -6.53
CA ASN A 295 -16.25 -0.63 -7.39
C ASN A 295 -16.24 -0.07 -8.83
N ASP A 296 -17.26 0.69 -9.25
CA ASP A 296 -17.25 1.41 -10.53
C ASP A 296 -17.96 2.76 -10.44
N TRP A 297 -17.59 3.66 -11.35
CA TRP A 297 -18.20 4.98 -11.52
C TRP A 297 -18.80 5.08 -12.92
N ILE A 298 -20.06 5.52 -12.99
CA ILE A 298 -20.75 5.76 -14.27
C ILE A 298 -21.45 7.12 -14.27
N ALA A 299 -21.79 7.60 -15.46
CA ALA A 299 -22.68 8.75 -15.63
C ALA A 299 -24.15 8.32 -15.73
N GLY A 300 -25.06 9.14 -15.21
CA GLY A 300 -26.50 8.99 -15.37
C GLY A 300 -27.15 10.30 -15.84
N LEU A 301 -28.22 10.15 -16.63
CA LEU A 301 -29.05 11.25 -17.15
C LEU A 301 -30.54 10.96 -16.88
N VAL A 302 -31.26 11.96 -16.39
CA VAL A 302 -32.74 12.05 -16.50
C VAL A 302 -33.08 13.14 -17.51
N ASP A 303 -33.84 12.79 -18.55
CA ASP A 303 -34.43 13.72 -19.51
C ASP A 303 -35.94 13.87 -19.21
N PHE A 304 -36.31 15.05 -18.71
CA PHE A 304 -37.67 15.38 -18.26
C PHE A 304 -38.62 15.73 -19.41
N GLU A 305 -38.10 16.06 -20.59
CA GLU A 305 -38.87 16.36 -21.79
C GLU A 305 -39.31 15.06 -22.47
N GLN A 306 -38.36 14.17 -22.76
CA GLN A 306 -38.57 12.86 -23.37
C GLN A 306 -39.11 11.80 -22.39
N GLY A 307 -38.97 12.02 -21.07
CA GLY A 307 -39.37 11.04 -20.04
C GLY A 307 -38.43 9.84 -19.96
N LEU A 308 -37.12 10.06 -20.16
CA LEU A 308 -36.12 9.01 -20.29
C LEU A 308 -35.10 9.04 -19.15
N ILE A 309 -34.55 7.86 -18.84
CA ILE A 309 -33.37 7.68 -18.00
C ILE A 309 -32.34 6.93 -18.85
N ARG A 310 -31.12 7.46 -18.90
CA ARG A 310 -29.97 6.84 -19.58
C ARG A 310 -28.81 6.69 -18.59
N THR A 311 -27.95 5.72 -18.83
CA THR A 311 -26.65 5.58 -18.18
C THR A 311 -25.55 5.51 -19.24
N GLY A 312 -24.34 5.90 -18.87
CA GLY A 312 -23.12 5.64 -19.66
C GLY A 312 -22.07 4.98 -18.76
N ASP A 313 -21.89 3.68 -18.93
CA ASP A 313 -20.92 2.83 -18.25
C ASP A 313 -19.72 2.61 -19.17
N SER A 314 -18.59 3.25 -18.84
CA SER A 314 -17.36 3.15 -19.63
C SER A 314 -16.80 1.73 -19.73
N ARG A 315 -17.39 0.75 -19.03
CA ARG A 315 -16.90 -0.63 -18.92
C ARG A 315 -17.95 -1.61 -19.44
N VAL A 316 -18.53 -1.29 -20.61
CA VAL A 316 -19.51 -2.06 -21.40
C VAL A 316 -19.47 -3.57 -21.13
N GLY A 317 -20.57 -4.10 -20.61
CA GLY A 317 -20.78 -5.54 -20.37
C GLY A 317 -19.93 -6.16 -19.25
N LYS A 318 -18.99 -5.42 -18.63
CA LYS A 318 -18.14 -5.88 -17.52
C LYS A 318 -18.87 -5.69 -16.17
N SER A 319 -19.72 -4.67 -16.06
CA SER A 319 -20.51 -4.33 -14.87
C SER A 319 -22.03 -4.57 -15.09
N PRO A 320 -22.78 -5.05 -14.10
CA PRO A 320 -24.23 -5.28 -14.23
C PRO A 320 -25.00 -3.95 -14.14
N PRO A 321 -26.05 -3.73 -14.97
CA PRO A 321 -26.79 -2.47 -14.94
C PRO A 321 -27.34 -2.13 -13.54
N PRO A 322 -27.39 -0.84 -13.15
CA PRO A 322 -27.72 -0.38 -11.79
C PRO A 322 -29.22 -0.49 -11.43
N ARG A 323 -29.85 -1.63 -11.73
CA ARG A 323 -31.30 -1.93 -11.64
C ARG A 323 -31.96 -1.48 -10.34
N LYS A 324 -31.26 -1.61 -9.20
CA LYS A 324 -31.77 -1.14 -7.89
C LYS A 324 -31.88 0.38 -7.86
N PHE A 325 -30.80 1.10 -8.16
CA PHE A 325 -30.79 2.56 -8.17
C PHE A 325 -31.81 3.11 -9.18
N ILE A 326 -31.89 2.53 -10.38
CA ILE A 326 -32.88 2.92 -11.39
C ILE A 326 -34.32 2.72 -10.88
N LYS A 327 -34.63 1.62 -10.18
CA LYS A 327 -35.95 1.42 -9.53
C LYS A 327 -36.24 2.48 -8.47
N ASP A 328 -35.24 2.84 -7.68
CA ASP A 328 -35.34 3.80 -6.58
C ASP A 328 -35.45 5.25 -7.08
N LEU A 329 -34.77 5.59 -8.18
CA LEU A 329 -34.88 6.84 -8.95
C LEU A 329 -36.26 6.95 -9.62
N LYS A 330 -36.73 5.91 -10.32
CA LYS A 330 -38.08 5.89 -10.92
C LYS A 330 -39.17 6.08 -9.87
N ARG A 331 -38.99 5.56 -8.65
CA ARG A 331 -39.95 5.75 -7.55
C ARG A 331 -40.01 7.21 -7.09
N TRP A 332 -38.89 7.92 -7.00
CA TRP A 332 -38.85 9.36 -6.76
C TRP A 332 -39.54 10.13 -7.90
N LEU A 333 -39.13 9.86 -9.14
CA LEU A 333 -39.65 10.55 -10.33
C LEU A 333 -41.18 10.40 -10.46
N LYS A 334 -41.70 9.18 -10.33
CA LYS A 334 -43.15 8.90 -10.37
C LYS A 334 -43.89 9.61 -9.24
N LYS A 335 -43.35 9.65 -8.01
CA LYS A 335 -44.01 10.27 -6.86
C LYS A 335 -44.06 11.79 -6.97
N GLN A 336 -42.96 12.43 -7.38
CA GLN A 336 -42.84 13.89 -7.33
C GLN A 336 -43.25 14.58 -8.64
N PHE A 337 -43.07 13.95 -9.80
CA PHE A 337 -43.36 14.55 -11.12
C PHE A 337 -44.55 13.91 -11.86
N SER A 338 -45.19 12.88 -11.29
CA SER A 338 -46.35 12.16 -11.87
C SER A 338 -46.12 11.58 -13.28
N LYS A 339 -44.88 11.51 -13.75
CA LYS A 339 -44.47 10.86 -15.02
C LYS A 339 -43.84 9.50 -14.73
N ASP A 340 -44.16 8.48 -15.53
CA ASP A 340 -43.40 7.23 -15.58
C ASP A 340 -42.27 7.35 -16.59
N PHE A 341 -41.02 7.26 -16.12
CA PHE A 341 -39.84 7.36 -16.96
C PHE A 341 -39.42 6.00 -17.51
N VAL A 342 -39.06 5.93 -18.79
CA VAL A 342 -38.46 4.74 -19.42
C VAL A 342 -36.96 4.70 -19.11
N TYR A 343 -36.39 3.51 -18.89
CA TYR A 343 -34.92 3.37 -18.74
C TYR A 343 -34.41 2.67 -19.99
N GLN A 344 -33.52 3.33 -20.74
CA GLN A 344 -33.01 2.81 -22.01
C GLN A 344 -31.76 1.94 -21.85
N GLY A 345 -31.22 1.83 -20.64
CA GLY A 345 -30.01 1.06 -20.36
C GLY A 345 -28.75 1.92 -20.47
N ASP A 346 -27.68 1.27 -20.90
CA ASP A 346 -26.40 1.86 -21.24
C ASP A 346 -26.53 2.45 -22.65
N SER A 347 -26.84 3.76 -22.72
CA SER A 347 -27.29 4.44 -23.94
C SER A 347 -27.07 5.95 -23.93
N LEU A 348 -26.22 6.44 -23.02
CA LEU A 348 -25.65 7.79 -23.06
C LEU A 348 -24.31 7.68 -23.82
N GLU A 349 -23.91 8.66 -24.62
CA GLU A 349 -22.69 8.52 -25.42
C GLU A 349 -21.43 8.54 -24.52
N HIS A 350 -20.57 7.53 -24.66
CA HIS A 350 -19.39 7.35 -23.81
C HIS A 350 -18.24 6.63 -24.56
N GLY A 351 -17.01 6.77 -24.06
CA GLY A 351 -15.86 5.98 -24.51
C GLY A 351 -15.75 4.61 -23.81
N ASP A 352 -15.03 3.64 -24.41
CA ASP A 352 -14.67 2.38 -23.75
C ASP A 352 -13.37 2.51 -22.93
N GLN A 353 -13.43 2.00 -21.70
CA GLN A 353 -12.34 1.94 -20.76
C GLN A 353 -11.85 0.48 -20.66
N GLN A 354 -10.61 0.30 -21.08
CA GLN A 354 -9.89 -0.97 -21.09
C GLN A 354 -9.10 -1.15 -19.79
N ASP A 355 -8.73 -0.05 -19.12
CA ASP A 355 -8.13 -0.07 -17.79
C ASP A 355 -9.15 -0.39 -16.68
N GLY A 356 -8.65 -0.50 -15.45
CA GLY A 356 -9.45 -0.79 -14.27
C GLY A 356 -9.42 0.31 -13.21
N SER A 357 -9.14 1.57 -13.55
CA SER A 357 -8.98 2.66 -12.57
C SER A 357 -9.40 4.07 -13.02
N SER A 358 -9.72 4.29 -14.29
CA SER A 358 -10.07 5.62 -14.82
C SER A 358 -11.56 5.94 -14.89
N CYS A 359 -12.46 5.06 -14.46
CA CYS A 359 -13.92 5.23 -14.55
C CYS A 359 -14.44 6.55 -13.93
N SER A 360 -13.77 7.08 -12.90
CA SER A 360 -14.07 8.42 -12.35
C SER A 360 -13.82 9.55 -13.35
N ILE A 361 -12.72 9.49 -14.10
CA ILE A 361 -12.36 10.47 -15.14
C ILE A 361 -13.29 10.27 -16.35
N VAL A 362 -13.56 9.03 -16.75
CA VAL A 362 -14.51 8.78 -17.85
C VAL A 362 -15.91 9.26 -17.48
N THR A 363 -16.36 9.09 -16.22
CA THR A 363 -17.64 9.66 -15.74
C THR A 363 -17.69 11.18 -15.87
N ARG A 364 -16.59 11.89 -15.56
CA ARG A 364 -16.48 13.34 -15.82
C ARG A 364 -16.58 13.63 -17.32
N ASN A 365 -15.79 12.94 -18.14
CA ASN A 365 -15.74 13.14 -19.59
C ASN A 365 -17.10 12.88 -20.25
N ILE A 366 -17.83 11.82 -19.87
CA ILE A 366 -19.17 11.51 -20.39
C ILE A 366 -20.14 12.67 -20.13
N ILE A 367 -20.20 13.18 -18.90
CA ILE A 367 -21.07 14.30 -18.56
C ILE A 367 -20.62 15.56 -19.31
N ALA A 368 -19.32 15.81 -19.43
CA ALA A 368 -18.80 16.99 -20.13
C ALA A 368 -19.03 16.93 -21.65
N ALA A 369 -18.92 15.76 -22.27
CA ALA A 369 -19.22 15.54 -23.69
C ALA A 369 -20.71 15.74 -23.98
N ASN A 370 -21.60 15.11 -23.21
CA ASN A 370 -23.05 15.19 -23.43
C ASN A 370 -23.65 16.56 -23.04
N VAL A 371 -22.95 17.40 -22.26
CA VAL A 371 -23.41 18.75 -21.87
C VAL A 371 -22.74 19.87 -22.69
N PHE A 372 -21.43 19.78 -22.96
CA PHE A 372 -20.64 20.87 -23.58
C PHE A 372 -20.07 20.52 -24.96
N GLY A 373 -20.25 19.29 -25.46
CA GLY A 373 -19.64 18.84 -26.72
C GLY A 373 -18.14 18.57 -26.63
N GLU A 374 -17.58 18.33 -25.43
CA GLU A 374 -16.21 17.82 -25.28
C GLU A 374 -16.03 16.47 -26.00
N VAL A 375 -14.81 16.17 -26.45
CA VAL A 375 -14.51 14.91 -27.15
C VAL A 375 -14.63 13.72 -26.20
N LEU A 376 -15.32 12.67 -26.64
CA LEU A 376 -15.47 11.43 -25.87
C LEU A 376 -14.12 10.74 -25.62
N TRP A 377 -13.97 10.24 -24.39
CA TRP A 377 -12.78 9.54 -23.90
C TRP A 377 -12.26 8.46 -24.86
N ASP A 378 -10.95 8.49 -25.13
CA ASP A 378 -10.20 7.39 -25.72
C ASP A 378 -9.15 6.93 -24.71
N GLN A 379 -9.06 5.60 -24.50
CA GLN A 379 -8.08 4.99 -23.61
C GLN A 379 -6.62 5.37 -23.94
N LYS A 380 -6.30 5.75 -25.20
CA LYS A 380 -4.96 6.24 -25.59
C LYS A 380 -4.61 7.58 -24.93
N HIS A 381 -5.59 8.47 -24.73
CA HIS A 381 -5.44 9.80 -24.13
C HIS A 381 -5.68 9.80 -22.60
N ALA A 382 -5.76 8.62 -21.98
CA ALA A 382 -6.08 8.47 -20.55
C ALA A 382 -5.13 9.20 -19.58
N ALA A 383 -3.94 9.60 -20.04
CA ALA A 383 -3.00 10.42 -19.29
C ALA A 383 -3.24 11.93 -19.49
N GLY A 384 -3.48 12.38 -20.73
CA GLY A 384 -3.87 13.75 -21.01
C GLY A 384 -5.18 14.11 -20.33
N GLU A 385 -6.22 13.27 -20.44
CA GLU A 385 -7.51 13.48 -19.75
C GLU A 385 -7.36 13.63 -18.22
N ARG A 386 -6.46 12.87 -17.59
CA ARG A 386 -6.13 13.04 -16.15
C ARG A 386 -5.40 14.35 -15.87
N ALA A 387 -4.46 14.75 -16.73
CA ALA A 387 -3.74 16.01 -16.61
C ALA A 387 -4.64 17.22 -16.85
N THR A 388 -5.50 17.18 -17.85
CA THR A 388 -6.58 18.13 -18.18
C THR A 388 -7.56 18.26 -17.01
N GLY A 389 -8.05 17.15 -16.46
CA GLY A 389 -8.88 17.14 -15.26
C GLY A 389 -8.22 17.83 -14.06
N PHE A 390 -6.94 17.54 -13.80
CA PHE A 390 -6.16 18.22 -12.76
C PHE A 390 -5.99 19.72 -13.04
N VAL A 391 -5.62 20.10 -14.26
CA VAL A 391 -5.45 21.51 -14.68
C VAL A 391 -6.75 22.29 -14.50
N HIS A 392 -7.90 21.70 -14.82
CA HIS A 392 -9.21 22.32 -14.61
C HIS A 392 -9.53 22.49 -13.13
N LEU A 393 -9.38 21.44 -12.31
CA LEU A 393 -9.61 21.51 -10.86
C LEU A 393 -8.70 22.55 -10.17
N VAL A 394 -7.45 22.70 -10.59
CA VAL A 394 -6.57 23.77 -10.09
C VAL A 394 -7.03 25.16 -10.55
N ARG A 395 -7.46 25.32 -11.81
CA ARG A 395 -7.90 26.63 -12.33
C ARG A 395 -9.24 27.08 -11.74
N SER A 396 -10.24 26.21 -11.67
CA SER A 396 -11.55 26.57 -11.10
C SER A 396 -11.48 26.87 -9.61
N THR A 397 -10.54 26.26 -8.87
CA THR A 397 -10.31 26.56 -7.45
C THR A 397 -9.46 27.81 -7.23
N ALA A 398 -8.53 28.15 -8.14
CA ALA A 398 -7.88 29.46 -8.16
C ALA A 398 -8.89 30.61 -8.41
N ILE A 399 -9.79 30.45 -9.39
CA ILE A 399 -10.85 31.42 -9.69
C ILE A 399 -11.75 31.63 -8.47
N ARG A 400 -12.16 30.56 -7.78
CA ARG A 400 -12.95 30.66 -6.53
C ARG A 400 -12.25 31.40 -5.39
N ARG A 401 -10.90 31.47 -5.36
CA ARG A 401 -10.14 32.30 -4.39
C ARG A 401 -9.99 33.76 -4.82
N MET A 402 -10.10 34.06 -6.11
CA MET A 402 -9.97 35.41 -6.66
C MET A 402 -11.32 36.14 -6.80
N ALA A 403 -12.44 35.41 -6.82
CA ALA A 403 -13.76 36.00 -6.68
C ALA A 403 -13.84 36.79 -5.36
N PRO A 404 -14.17 38.09 -5.37
CA PRO A 404 -14.25 38.87 -4.15
C PRO A 404 -15.34 38.30 -3.25
N ALA A 405 -15.05 38.18 -1.95
CA ALA A 405 -16.05 37.80 -0.97
C ALA A 405 -17.18 38.85 -0.99
N ILE A 406 -18.34 38.48 -1.55
CA ILE A 406 -19.51 39.35 -1.65
C ILE A 406 -19.80 39.90 -0.25
N PRO A 407 -19.79 41.23 -0.06
CA PRO A 407 -20.04 41.81 1.25
C PRO A 407 -21.36 41.31 1.81
N LYS A 408 -21.37 40.86 3.06
CA LYS A 408 -22.61 40.47 3.77
C LYS A 408 -23.44 41.72 4.04
N ALA A 409 -24.15 42.19 3.02
CA ALA A 409 -25.12 43.25 3.15
C ALA A 409 -26.21 42.83 4.14
N GLN A 410 -26.38 43.61 5.20
CA GLN A 410 -27.56 43.53 6.04
C GLN A 410 -28.70 44.21 5.27
N THR A 411 -29.53 43.41 4.60
CA THR A 411 -30.66 43.93 3.82
C THR A 411 -31.96 43.50 4.48
N GLU A 412 -32.72 44.47 4.98
CA GLU A 412 -34.08 44.24 5.47
C GLU A 412 -35.01 43.87 4.30
N ILE A 413 -36.00 43.01 4.56
CA ILE A 413 -36.85 42.46 3.49
C ILE A 413 -37.97 43.44 3.13
N THR A 414 -37.82 44.14 2.01
CA THR A 414 -38.93 44.70 1.23
C THR A 414 -39.26 43.78 0.05
N ALA A 415 -40.55 43.60 -0.25
CA ALA A 415 -41.01 42.61 -1.24
C ALA A 415 -41.01 43.12 -2.70
N GLU A 416 -41.33 42.20 -3.62
CA GLU A 416 -41.69 42.43 -5.03
C GLU A 416 -40.56 42.65 -6.05
N THR A 417 -39.79 41.61 -6.37
CA THR A 417 -39.72 41.03 -7.74
C THR A 417 -38.87 39.72 -7.79
N PRO A 418 -39.06 38.82 -8.77
CA PRO A 418 -38.35 37.54 -8.83
C PRO A 418 -37.21 37.54 -9.86
N ALA A 419 -35.95 37.56 -9.40
CA ALA A 419 -34.76 37.43 -10.28
C ALA A 419 -33.56 36.68 -9.67
N GLU A 420 -33.45 36.53 -8.34
CA GLU A 420 -32.21 36.08 -7.68
C GLU A 420 -32.20 34.60 -7.24
N ILE A 421 -32.32 33.67 -8.20
CA ILE A 421 -32.05 32.24 -7.95
C ILE A 421 -31.23 31.65 -9.12
N SER A 422 -29.91 31.88 -9.12
CA SER A 422 -29.02 31.36 -10.19
C SER A 422 -27.62 30.90 -9.75
N ILE A 423 -27.32 30.86 -8.44
CA ILE A 423 -25.98 30.46 -7.92
C ILE A 423 -26.10 29.41 -6.80
N THR A 424 -27.02 29.60 -5.86
CA THR A 424 -27.16 28.79 -4.62
C THR A 424 -27.70 27.36 -4.79
N VAL A 425 -28.09 26.95 -6.00
CA VAL A 425 -28.57 25.57 -6.27
C VAL A 425 -27.48 24.67 -6.88
N ALA A 426 -26.42 25.26 -7.47
CA ALA A 426 -25.28 24.54 -8.03
C ALA A 426 -24.11 24.37 -7.03
N ILE A 427 -24.11 25.12 -5.93
CA ILE A 427 -23.10 25.04 -4.87
C ILE A 427 -23.64 24.19 -3.73
N GLY A 428 -23.02 23.02 -3.50
CA GLY A 428 -23.29 22.13 -2.37
C GLY A 428 -22.80 22.72 -1.04
N ASP A 429 -23.46 23.76 -0.56
CA ASP A 429 -23.10 24.46 0.68
C ASP A 429 -23.51 23.64 1.92
N HIS A 430 -22.73 22.60 2.20
CA HIS A 430 -22.87 21.72 3.36
C HIS A 430 -22.26 22.32 4.64
N ASN A 431 -22.52 23.60 4.87
CA ASN A 431 -22.49 24.23 6.19
C ASN A 431 -23.51 25.37 6.20
N PHE A 432 -24.66 25.16 6.86
CA PHE A 432 -25.44 26.27 7.39
C PHE A 432 -24.86 26.61 8.77
N PRO A 433 -24.11 27.73 8.95
CA PRO A 433 -23.50 28.08 10.23
C PRO A 433 -24.53 28.72 11.17
N ASP A 434 -25.67 28.05 11.38
CA ASP A 434 -26.65 28.45 12.38
C ASP A 434 -27.48 27.26 12.88
N LEU A 435 -26.95 26.55 13.88
CA LEU A 435 -27.70 25.59 14.71
C LEU A 435 -27.08 25.43 16.11
N ALA A 436 -26.56 26.53 16.67
CA ALA A 436 -26.15 26.61 18.07
C ALA A 436 -27.30 27.02 19.01
N VAL A 437 -28.43 27.49 18.46
CA VAL A 437 -29.58 28.01 19.23
C VAL A 437 -30.89 27.44 18.69
N PHE A 438 -31.28 26.25 19.16
CA PHE A 438 -32.66 25.91 19.57
C PHE A 438 -32.74 24.51 20.20
N ALA A 439 -32.41 24.43 21.50
CA ALA A 439 -32.41 23.17 22.26
C ALA A 439 -33.13 23.25 23.63
N LEU A 440 -34.01 24.24 23.81
CA LEU A 440 -35.04 24.28 24.87
C LEU A 440 -36.38 24.67 24.25
N GLY A 441 -37.49 24.14 24.78
CA GLY A 441 -38.81 24.20 24.17
C GLY A 441 -39.84 25.07 24.91
N ILE A 442 -41.10 24.60 24.92
CA ILE A 442 -42.32 25.28 25.43
C ILE A 442 -42.68 26.57 24.61
N PRO A 443 -43.91 27.15 24.66
CA PRO A 443 -44.81 26.99 23.50
C PRO A 443 -45.39 28.30 22.92
N ILE A 444 -46.21 28.12 21.87
CA ILE A 444 -46.91 29.16 21.08
C ILE A 444 -47.89 30.00 21.94
N HIS A 445 -47.84 31.34 21.83
CA HIS A 445 -49.08 32.15 21.70
C HIS A 445 -48.88 33.51 21.00
N GLN A 446 -50.00 34.06 20.53
CA GLN A 446 -50.16 35.17 19.58
C GLN A 446 -49.70 36.56 20.08
N SER A 447 -49.17 37.41 19.19
CA SER A 447 -49.87 38.64 18.71
C SER A 447 -48.99 39.61 17.88
N ARG A 448 -49.65 40.54 17.18
CA ARG A 448 -49.16 41.69 16.38
C ARG A 448 -49.82 42.96 16.99
N PRO A 449 -49.53 44.22 16.55
CA PRO A 449 -48.37 44.76 15.82
C PRO A 449 -47.86 46.13 16.40
N LYS A 450 -46.78 46.71 15.85
CA LYS A 450 -46.77 48.00 15.11
C LYS A 450 -45.36 48.53 14.80
N LEU A 451 -45.30 49.48 13.87
CA LEU A 451 -44.13 50.19 13.35
C LEU A 451 -44.40 51.71 13.46
N ALA A 452 -43.43 52.51 13.92
CA ALA A 452 -43.45 53.97 13.84
C ALA A 452 -42.02 54.56 14.02
N ASP A 453 -41.76 55.67 13.33
CA ASP A 453 -40.79 56.76 13.60
C ASP A 453 -39.33 56.37 13.95
N LEU A 454 -38.34 56.45 13.04
CA LEU A 454 -37.74 57.63 12.37
C LEU A 454 -37.12 58.68 13.31
N LEU A 455 -35.78 58.87 13.26
CA LEU A 455 -35.09 60.11 12.82
C LEU A 455 -33.57 60.15 13.17
N ASN A 456 -32.83 60.96 12.41
CA ASN A 456 -31.44 61.41 12.63
C ASN A 456 -31.41 62.62 13.63
N PRO A 457 -30.26 63.26 14.02
CA PRO A 457 -28.86 63.14 13.55
C PRO A 457 -27.74 63.13 14.65
N ALA A 458 -26.46 63.23 14.23
CA ALA A 458 -25.24 63.35 15.07
C ALA A 458 -24.96 64.79 15.58
N PRO A 459 -23.90 65.06 16.39
CA PRO A 459 -22.60 65.47 15.78
C PRO A 459 -21.28 65.24 16.59
N GLY A 460 -20.13 65.29 15.87
CA GLY A 460 -18.79 65.71 16.38
C GLY A 460 -17.85 64.64 17.01
N THR A 461 -16.51 64.81 17.07
CA THR A 461 -15.56 65.79 16.47
C THR A 461 -14.09 65.33 16.63
N SER A 462 -13.20 65.61 15.65
CA SER A 462 -11.69 65.69 15.70
C SER A 462 -10.87 64.46 16.18
N GLY A 463 -9.65 64.15 15.70
CA GLY A 463 -8.77 64.71 14.64
C GLY A 463 -7.60 63.72 14.33
N VAL A 464 -7.01 63.68 13.12
CA VAL A 464 -5.78 64.42 12.67
C VAL A 464 -4.51 63.99 13.46
N ALA A 465 -3.38 63.53 12.87
CA ALA A 465 -2.92 63.49 11.46
C ALA A 465 -1.91 62.33 11.16
N GLU A 466 -1.78 61.99 9.86
CA GLU A 466 -0.56 61.79 9.01
C GLU A 466 0.71 61.07 9.56
N VAL A 467 1.61 60.44 8.76
CA VAL A 467 2.16 60.76 7.42
C VAL A 467 2.47 59.47 6.59
N SER A 468 2.46 59.57 5.25
CA SER A 468 2.77 58.50 4.25
C SER A 468 4.21 58.58 3.71
N PRO A 469 4.77 57.56 3.02
CA PRO A 469 4.79 57.55 1.53
C PRO A 469 4.50 56.16 0.89
N GLU A 470 3.76 56.02 -0.22
CA GLU A 470 4.19 56.14 -1.65
C GLU A 470 5.16 55.03 -2.17
N SER A 471 5.09 54.52 -3.41
CA SER A 471 4.08 54.63 -4.50
C SER A 471 4.36 53.64 -5.68
N VAL A 472 3.53 53.73 -6.75
CA VAL A 472 3.69 53.21 -8.14
C VAL A 472 3.38 51.72 -8.44
N ILE A 473 2.35 51.55 -9.28
CA ILE A 473 2.15 50.43 -10.22
C ILE A 473 2.00 51.05 -11.63
N PRO A 474 2.54 50.47 -12.72
CA PRO A 474 2.25 50.89 -14.09
C PRO A 474 1.18 50.02 -14.77
N ASP A 475 0.28 50.66 -15.54
CA ASP A 475 -0.63 50.00 -16.49
C ASP A 475 0.10 49.37 -17.68
N VAL A 476 -0.51 48.32 -18.26
CA VAL A 476 -0.42 48.02 -19.71
C VAL A 476 -1.78 47.53 -20.22
N SER A 477 -2.22 48.02 -21.38
CA SER A 477 -3.54 47.79 -21.98
C SER A 477 -3.66 46.50 -22.81
N ALA A 478 -4.89 46.07 -23.08
CA ALA A 478 -5.21 44.98 -24.01
C ALA A 478 -5.51 45.48 -25.44
N ALA A 479 -5.06 44.74 -26.46
CA ALA A 479 -5.56 44.78 -27.84
C ALA A 479 -5.02 43.55 -28.65
N GLU A 480 -5.74 43.18 -29.72
CA GLU A 480 -5.35 42.22 -30.79
C GLU A 480 -5.17 40.74 -30.35
N VAL A 481 -5.41 39.69 -31.16
CA VAL A 481 -5.71 39.54 -32.60
C VAL A 481 -6.97 38.66 -32.80
N ALA A 482 -7.63 38.73 -33.96
CA ALA A 482 -8.70 37.82 -34.40
C ALA A 482 -8.47 37.32 -35.85
N ALA A 483 -9.25 36.31 -36.29
CA ALA A 483 -9.08 35.50 -37.52
C ALA A 483 -7.91 34.48 -37.42
N GLU A 484 -7.92 33.32 -38.11
CA GLU A 484 -8.61 32.94 -39.35
C GLU A 484 -9.39 31.60 -39.28
N LEU A 485 -10.11 31.29 -40.36
CA LEU A 485 -10.93 30.10 -40.57
C LEU A 485 -10.70 29.58 -42.01
N PRO A 486 -10.54 28.27 -42.23
CA PRO A 486 -10.78 27.69 -43.55
C PRO A 486 -11.90 26.64 -43.50
N ALA A 487 -12.92 26.83 -44.35
CA ALA A 487 -13.93 25.81 -44.59
C ALA A 487 -13.42 24.74 -45.57
N TYR A 488 -13.93 23.52 -45.47
CA TYR A 488 -13.73 22.50 -46.50
C TYR A 488 -15.03 21.70 -46.74
N LEU A 489 -15.49 21.69 -48.00
CA LEU A 489 -16.61 20.87 -48.47
C LEU A 489 -16.06 19.55 -49.02
N GLY A 490 -16.74 18.42 -48.76
CA GLY A 490 -16.13 17.10 -48.88
C GLY A 490 -17.03 15.91 -49.29
N ASP A 491 -18.18 16.17 -49.91
CA ASP A 491 -19.00 15.28 -50.77
C ASP A 491 -19.41 13.86 -50.29
N HIS A 492 -20.47 13.31 -50.89
CA HIS A 492 -21.06 12.01 -50.59
C HIS A 492 -20.21 10.81 -51.05
N ARG A 493 -20.40 9.67 -50.38
CA ARG A 493 -20.67 8.40 -51.08
C ARG A 493 -21.31 7.33 -50.19
N ASP A 494 -22.39 6.76 -50.71
CA ASP A 494 -23.19 5.70 -50.10
C ASP A 494 -22.60 4.31 -50.44
N VAL A 495 -22.67 3.37 -49.50
CA VAL A 495 -22.62 1.92 -49.77
C VAL A 495 -23.57 1.21 -48.82
N GLU A 496 -24.74 0.82 -49.33
CA GLU A 496 -25.60 -0.19 -48.71
C GLU A 496 -25.00 -1.59 -48.94
N SER A 497 -25.17 -2.50 -47.98
CA SER A 497 -25.29 -3.94 -48.28
C SER A 497 -25.87 -4.70 -47.10
N ASP A 498 -26.99 -5.37 -47.33
CA ASP A 498 -27.63 -6.28 -46.38
C ASP A 498 -26.86 -7.61 -46.24
N GLY A 499 -27.16 -8.36 -45.18
CA GLY A 499 -26.52 -9.67 -44.91
C GLY A 499 -27.29 -10.47 -43.85
N GLU A 500 -28.33 -11.18 -44.27
CA GLU A 500 -29.24 -11.93 -43.39
C GLU A 500 -28.62 -13.22 -42.80
N CYS A 501 -29.13 -13.64 -41.64
CA CYS A 501 -29.05 -15.05 -41.19
C CYS A 501 -30.04 -15.90 -42.03
N PRO A 502 -29.92 -17.25 -42.15
CA PRO A 502 -30.23 -18.18 -41.05
C PRO A 502 -29.40 -19.52 -41.13
N PRO A 503 -29.86 -20.72 -40.71
CA PRO A 503 -29.81 -21.17 -39.31
C PRO A 503 -29.26 -22.61 -39.10
N ASP A 504 -29.28 -23.05 -37.83
CA ASP A 504 -29.40 -24.42 -37.29
C ASP A 504 -28.44 -25.57 -37.72
N GLY A 505 -28.06 -26.38 -36.72
CA GLY A 505 -27.29 -27.62 -36.89
C GLY A 505 -27.03 -28.34 -35.55
N ASP A 506 -27.66 -29.51 -35.36
CA ASP A 506 -27.62 -30.27 -34.11
C ASP A 506 -26.31 -31.04 -33.83
N GLY A 507 -25.95 -31.07 -32.55
CA GLY A 507 -25.53 -32.29 -31.83
C GLY A 507 -24.13 -32.90 -32.07
N MET A 508 -23.36 -33.04 -30.98
CA MET A 508 -22.82 -34.34 -30.52
C MET A 508 -22.12 -34.21 -29.15
N ASP A 509 -22.34 -35.18 -28.27
CA ASP A 509 -21.63 -35.30 -26.98
C ASP A 509 -20.17 -35.75 -27.16
N VAL A 510 -19.23 -35.12 -26.44
CA VAL A 510 -17.87 -35.63 -26.23
C VAL A 510 -17.45 -35.44 -24.76
N ASP A 511 -17.11 -36.55 -24.10
CA ASP A 511 -16.78 -36.64 -22.68
C ASP A 511 -15.42 -35.96 -22.32
N PRO A 512 -15.39 -34.97 -21.40
CA PRO A 512 -14.17 -34.27 -21.04
C PRO A 512 -13.35 -34.99 -19.94
N ASN A 513 -12.05 -35.14 -20.20
CA ASN A 513 -11.05 -35.74 -19.31
C ASN A 513 -11.09 -35.24 -17.85
N PRO A 514 -10.73 -36.09 -16.86
CA PRO A 514 -10.76 -35.72 -15.44
C PRO A 514 -9.80 -34.55 -15.12
N PRO A 515 -10.21 -33.62 -14.23
CA PRO A 515 -9.45 -32.40 -13.96
C PRO A 515 -8.14 -32.67 -13.21
N GLN A 516 -7.10 -31.91 -13.54
CA GLN A 516 -5.81 -31.99 -12.84
C GLN A 516 -5.92 -31.49 -11.38
N PRO A 517 -5.12 -32.07 -10.45
CA PRO A 517 -5.22 -31.75 -9.03
C PRO A 517 -4.83 -30.30 -8.72
N THR A 518 -5.71 -29.62 -7.96
CA THR A 518 -5.52 -28.22 -7.54
C THR A 518 -4.33 -28.04 -6.60
N GLY A 519 -3.78 -26.82 -6.56
CA GLY A 519 -2.49 -26.51 -5.91
C GLY A 519 -2.37 -26.94 -4.43
N ILE A 520 -3.49 -27.04 -3.71
CA ILE A 520 -3.55 -27.51 -2.31
C ILE A 520 -2.97 -28.92 -2.16
N GLN A 521 -3.17 -29.81 -3.14
CA GLN A 521 -2.65 -31.19 -3.09
C GLN A 521 -1.12 -31.27 -3.33
N ARG A 522 -0.51 -30.26 -3.98
CA ARG A 522 0.96 -30.21 -4.12
C ARG A 522 1.66 -29.89 -2.79
N PHE A 523 1.04 -29.07 -1.93
CA PHE A 523 1.63 -28.63 -0.67
C PHE A 523 1.90 -29.81 0.28
N PHE A 524 0.90 -30.65 0.53
CA PHE A 524 1.03 -31.80 1.43
C PHE A 524 1.98 -32.91 0.93
N LYS A 525 2.23 -33.00 -0.39
CA LYS A 525 3.07 -34.05 -0.99
C LYS A 525 4.57 -33.75 -0.95
N LEU A 526 4.96 -32.53 -0.58
CA LEU A 526 6.36 -32.12 -0.38
C LEU A 526 6.85 -32.34 1.06
N VAL A 527 5.99 -32.14 2.07
CA VAL A 527 6.34 -32.24 3.50
C VAL A 527 6.68 -33.69 3.92
N SER A 528 6.19 -34.69 3.19
CA SER A 528 6.35 -36.11 3.54
C SER A 528 7.70 -36.75 3.16
N LYS A 529 8.69 -35.99 2.66
CA LYS A 529 10.04 -36.49 2.33
C LYS A 529 11.14 -35.69 3.05
N GLY A 530 11.38 -35.99 4.33
CA GLY A 530 12.35 -35.23 5.13
C GLY A 530 12.72 -35.78 6.50
N LYS A 531 12.97 -37.10 6.66
CA LYS A 531 13.51 -37.67 7.91
C LYS A 531 14.46 -38.85 7.70
N SER A 532 15.73 -38.66 8.05
CA SER A 532 16.53 -39.63 8.83
C SER A 532 17.89 -39.05 9.24
N ASN A 533 18.35 -39.39 10.45
CA ASN A 533 19.72 -39.29 11.01
C ASN A 533 20.00 -38.20 12.07
N LEU A 534 19.58 -38.49 13.31
CA LEU A 534 20.39 -38.25 14.52
C LEU A 534 20.09 -39.39 15.51
N GLY A 535 21.13 -39.95 16.15
CA GLY A 535 21.03 -41.16 16.97
C GLY A 535 20.55 -40.91 18.42
N PRO A 536 20.06 -41.94 19.13
CA PRO A 536 19.54 -41.82 20.49
C PRO A 536 20.66 -41.73 21.54
N SER A 537 20.39 -41.03 22.64
CA SER A 537 21.20 -41.10 23.87
C SER A 537 20.71 -42.25 24.76
N THR A 538 21.61 -42.90 25.50
CA THR A 538 21.34 -44.16 26.19
C THR A 538 20.81 -43.99 27.61
N VAL A 539 19.55 -44.35 27.83
CA VAL A 539 19.05 -44.80 29.14
C VAL A 539 18.25 -46.09 28.91
N GLY A 540 18.75 -47.22 29.42
CA GLY A 540 18.12 -48.52 29.25
C GLY A 540 17.17 -48.90 30.39
N LYS A 541 16.10 -49.64 30.07
CA LYS A 541 15.40 -50.52 31.03
C LYS A 541 14.79 -51.73 30.31
N GLN A 542 14.79 -52.84 31.03
CA GLN A 542 14.47 -54.22 30.60
C GLN A 542 13.06 -54.37 29.98
N GLY A 543 12.84 -55.37 29.11
CA GLY A 543 11.53 -55.60 28.46
C GLY A 543 11.20 -57.05 28.00
N GLY A 544 12.10 -57.70 27.26
CA GLY A 544 12.07 -59.15 26.97
C GLY A 544 11.08 -59.67 25.89
N LYS A 545 11.27 -60.96 25.53
CA LYS A 545 10.47 -61.83 24.63
C LYS A 545 10.44 -61.44 23.12
N ARG A 546 10.28 -62.35 22.14
CA ARG A 546 10.72 -63.77 21.91
C ARG A 546 10.17 -64.20 20.51
N GLY A 547 10.96 -64.93 19.70
CA GLY A 547 10.56 -65.46 18.36
C GLY A 547 11.46 -64.91 17.24
N ARG A 548 12.35 -65.70 16.60
CA ARG A 548 12.16 -66.73 15.53
C ARG A 548 11.73 -66.09 14.19
N LYS A 549 12.57 -66.12 13.13
CA LYS A 549 12.86 -67.24 12.17
C LYS A 549 11.59 -67.69 11.43
N ALA A 550 11.56 -67.93 10.11
CA ALA A 550 12.58 -68.17 9.07
C ALA A 550 12.77 -66.93 8.11
N GLU A 551 13.76 -66.76 7.22
CA GLU A 551 14.34 -67.67 6.18
C GLU A 551 13.27 -68.02 5.10
N ASP A 552 13.50 -67.96 3.78
CA ASP A 552 14.74 -68.18 3.01
C ASP A 552 14.74 -67.52 1.58
N LEU A 553 15.94 -67.39 0.98
CA LEU A 553 16.29 -67.44 -0.48
C LEU A 553 15.62 -66.45 -1.49
N ASP A 554 16.27 -65.94 -2.55
CA ASP A 554 17.71 -65.75 -2.91
C ASP A 554 17.80 -64.52 -3.89
N GLU A 555 18.62 -64.30 -4.94
CA GLU A 555 19.66 -65.05 -5.68
C GLU A 555 20.67 -64.07 -6.40
N SER A 556 21.27 -64.44 -7.55
CA SER A 556 22.32 -63.71 -8.32
C SER A 556 21.78 -62.65 -9.35
N ALA A 557 22.54 -61.95 -10.22
CA ALA A 557 23.97 -61.93 -10.58
C ALA A 557 24.47 -60.56 -11.15
N ASP A 558 25.78 -60.32 -11.01
CA ASP A 558 26.78 -59.82 -11.98
C ASP A 558 26.68 -58.54 -12.86
N TYR A 559 27.71 -57.70 -12.67
CA TYR A 559 28.63 -57.04 -13.64
C TYR A 559 28.18 -56.15 -14.84
N ASP A 560 28.82 -54.97 -14.86
CA ASP A 560 29.37 -54.21 -16.02
C ASP A 560 28.47 -53.66 -17.15
N ALA A 561 28.91 -52.70 -17.99
CA ALA A 561 29.78 -51.52 -17.75
C ALA A 561 29.73 -50.55 -18.98
N ILE A 562 30.40 -49.40 -18.85
CA ILE A 562 30.94 -48.56 -19.95
C ILE A 562 29.93 -47.71 -20.80
N LYS A 563 30.45 -46.58 -21.29
CA LYS A 563 29.84 -45.48 -22.08
C LYS A 563 30.37 -45.60 -23.55
N PRO A 564 29.82 -44.98 -24.63
CA PRO A 564 29.56 -43.52 -24.68
C PRO A 564 28.54 -42.95 -25.70
N ALA A 565 28.40 -41.61 -25.65
CA ALA A 565 27.49 -40.75 -26.40
C ALA A 565 27.68 -40.63 -27.92
N LYS A 566 26.60 -40.26 -28.66
CA LYS A 566 26.53 -39.04 -29.51
C LYS A 566 25.17 -38.81 -30.24
N LYS A 567 24.92 -37.51 -30.54
CA LYS A 567 24.23 -36.93 -31.72
C LYS A 567 22.68 -36.85 -31.81
N LEU A 568 22.25 -35.81 -32.58
CA LEU A 568 20.89 -35.46 -33.08
C LEU A 568 19.86 -35.01 -32.01
N LYS A 569 18.91 -34.10 -32.27
CA LYS A 569 18.64 -33.19 -33.43
C LYS A 569 17.97 -31.89 -32.93
N LYS A 570 17.92 -30.83 -33.76
CA LYS A 570 17.15 -29.59 -33.49
C LYS A 570 15.68 -29.75 -33.89
N ALA A 571 14.80 -29.07 -33.14
CA ALA A 571 13.52 -28.52 -33.62
C ALA A 571 13.31 -27.14 -32.94
N ASN A 572 12.52 -26.24 -33.55
CA ASN A 572 12.32 -24.88 -33.05
C ASN A 572 10.97 -24.73 -32.32
N GLY A 573 10.93 -23.86 -31.33
CA GLY A 573 9.70 -23.33 -30.72
C GLY A 573 10.00 -21.96 -30.10
N THR A 574 9.24 -20.93 -30.48
CA THR A 574 9.54 -19.52 -30.15
C THR A 574 8.80 -19.03 -28.91
N GLY A 575 9.56 -18.55 -27.91
CA GLY A 575 9.04 -17.81 -26.77
C GLY A 575 10.12 -16.89 -26.18
N THR A 576 10.01 -15.58 -26.42
CA THR A 576 11.07 -14.60 -26.16
C THR A 576 10.97 -13.96 -24.77
N SER A 577 11.77 -14.45 -23.82
CA SER A 577 11.98 -13.77 -22.53
C SER A 577 13.22 -12.86 -22.56
N LYS A 578 13.19 -11.77 -21.78
CA LYS A 578 14.24 -10.72 -21.75
C LYS A 578 15.65 -11.27 -21.46
N SER A 579 15.75 -12.41 -20.77
CA SER A 579 17.00 -13.13 -20.47
C SER A 579 17.79 -13.55 -21.73
N ALA A 580 17.11 -13.85 -22.84
CA ALA A 580 17.75 -14.36 -24.06
C ALA A 580 18.70 -13.32 -24.70
N MET A 581 18.30 -12.04 -24.74
CA MET A 581 19.14 -10.97 -25.30
C MET A 581 20.42 -10.74 -24.49
N ALA A 582 20.39 -10.91 -23.16
CA ALA A 582 21.57 -10.78 -22.31
C ALA A 582 22.60 -11.89 -22.59
N LEU A 583 22.15 -13.14 -22.75
CA LEU A 583 23.00 -14.26 -23.17
C LEU A 583 23.58 -14.05 -24.57
N GLN A 584 22.79 -13.54 -25.52
CA GLN A 584 23.22 -13.31 -26.90
C GLN A 584 24.22 -12.15 -27.06
N LYS A 585 24.14 -11.12 -26.20
CA LYS A 585 25.18 -10.07 -26.10
C LYS A 585 26.47 -10.64 -25.49
N ASN A 586 26.36 -11.37 -24.37
CA ASN A 586 27.52 -11.99 -23.72
C ASN A 586 28.27 -12.98 -24.62
N SER A 587 27.58 -13.76 -25.46
CA SER A 587 28.24 -14.68 -26.40
C SER A 587 29.08 -13.93 -27.45
N ARG A 588 28.57 -12.82 -28.01
CA ARG A 588 29.32 -12.00 -28.99
C ARG A 588 30.62 -11.43 -28.43
N HIS A 589 30.61 -10.92 -27.19
CA HIS A 589 31.82 -10.44 -26.51
C HIS A 589 32.82 -11.57 -26.21
N ALA A 590 32.34 -12.80 -25.97
CA ALA A 590 33.21 -13.97 -25.82
C ALA A 590 33.85 -14.38 -27.17
N THR A 591 33.06 -14.44 -28.25
CA THR A 591 33.54 -14.83 -29.59
C THR A 591 34.68 -13.93 -30.06
N LEU A 592 34.54 -12.60 -29.94
CA LEU A 592 35.58 -11.64 -30.34
C LEU A 592 36.93 -11.89 -29.64
N ARG A 593 36.91 -12.19 -28.33
CA ARG A 593 38.12 -12.55 -27.58
C ARG A 593 38.73 -13.88 -28.01
N THR A 594 37.92 -14.85 -28.43
CA THR A 594 38.44 -16.16 -28.91
C THR A 594 38.94 -16.15 -30.36
N THR A 595 38.56 -15.17 -31.19
CA THR A 595 38.95 -15.13 -32.62
C THR A 595 40.41 -14.73 -32.91
N GLY A 596 41.27 -14.58 -31.90
CA GLY A 596 42.73 -14.43 -32.06
C GLY A 596 43.24 -13.13 -32.71
N LYS A 597 42.35 -12.27 -33.25
CA LYS A 597 42.72 -11.04 -33.96
C LYS A 597 43.33 -9.92 -33.11
N PHE A 598 43.27 -10.04 -31.78
CA PHE A 598 43.72 -9.03 -30.81
C PHE A 598 44.88 -9.60 -29.97
N PRO A 599 46.12 -9.07 -30.09
CA PRO A 599 47.28 -9.54 -29.31
C PRO A 599 47.20 -9.30 -27.79
N ASP A 600 46.23 -8.50 -27.34
CA ASP A 600 45.97 -8.23 -25.93
C ASP A 600 44.93 -9.23 -25.37
N PRO A 601 45.32 -10.24 -24.58
CA PRO A 601 44.39 -11.24 -24.04
C PRO A 601 43.44 -10.68 -22.97
N LYS A 602 43.56 -9.39 -22.61
CA LYS A 602 42.73 -8.70 -21.63
C LYS A 602 41.96 -7.51 -22.21
N VAL A 603 41.93 -7.34 -23.54
CA VAL A 603 41.18 -6.27 -24.22
C VAL A 603 39.75 -6.16 -23.69
N MET A 604 39.33 -4.94 -23.38
CA MET A 604 37.97 -4.62 -22.92
C MET A 604 37.23 -3.86 -24.01
N PHE A 605 36.13 -4.41 -24.50
CA PHE A 605 35.23 -3.73 -25.44
C PHE A 605 34.16 -2.94 -24.69
N HIS A 606 33.75 -1.79 -25.22
CA HIS A 606 32.70 -0.96 -24.62
C HIS A 606 31.35 -1.72 -24.63
N LEU A 607 30.55 -1.56 -23.59
CA LEU A 607 29.34 -2.40 -23.38
C LEU A 607 28.17 -2.05 -24.31
N THR A 608 28.18 -0.85 -24.89
CA THR A 608 27.16 -0.38 -25.85
C THR A 608 27.69 -0.13 -27.26
N ASP A 609 29.01 0.02 -27.43
CA ASP A 609 29.65 0.25 -28.74
C ASP A 609 30.79 -0.76 -28.97
N ILE A 610 30.46 -1.82 -29.70
CA ILE A 610 31.39 -2.91 -30.02
C ILE A 610 32.51 -2.52 -31.01
N LYS A 611 32.53 -1.29 -31.56
CA LYS A 611 33.68 -0.76 -32.31
C LYS A 611 34.74 -0.13 -31.41
N VAL A 612 34.43 0.15 -30.15
CA VAL A 612 35.36 0.78 -29.19
C VAL A 612 35.98 -0.26 -28.26
N ALA A 613 37.31 -0.23 -28.16
CA ALA A 613 38.09 -1.09 -27.28
C ALA A 613 39.09 -0.29 -26.43
N TYR A 614 39.45 -0.80 -25.26
CA TYR A 614 40.39 -0.19 -24.30
C TYR A 614 41.58 -1.12 -24.06
N HIS A 615 42.79 -0.60 -24.29
CA HIS A 615 44.05 -1.33 -24.16
C HIS A 615 44.38 -1.65 -22.70
N SER A 616 44.61 -2.93 -22.38
CA SER A 616 44.64 -3.39 -20.99
C SER A 616 45.85 -2.93 -20.17
N LEU A 617 46.89 -2.39 -20.82
CA LEU A 617 48.11 -1.91 -20.15
C LEU A 617 48.17 -0.39 -20.03
N CYS A 618 47.63 0.36 -20.99
CA CYS A 618 47.69 1.83 -20.97
C CYS A 618 46.33 2.53 -20.81
N GLY A 619 45.22 1.79 -20.83
CA GLY A 619 43.86 2.34 -20.78
C GLY A 619 43.40 3.07 -22.05
N GLY A 620 44.26 3.14 -23.08
CA GLY A 620 43.99 3.87 -24.32
C GLY A 620 42.73 3.39 -25.03
N ARG A 621 41.81 4.32 -25.30
CA ARG A 621 40.62 4.09 -26.14
C ARG A 621 41.05 4.01 -27.60
N VAL A 622 40.67 2.94 -28.29
CA VAL A 622 40.84 2.77 -29.73
C VAL A 622 39.48 2.48 -30.36
N THR A 623 39.10 3.27 -31.37
CA THR A 623 37.87 3.07 -32.14
C THR A 623 38.23 2.45 -33.49
N MET A 624 37.73 1.25 -33.75
CA MET A 624 37.90 0.54 -35.03
C MET A 624 36.90 1.09 -36.05
N GLY A 625 37.20 1.01 -37.36
CA GLY A 625 36.20 1.31 -38.39
C GLY A 625 35.07 0.27 -38.39
N GLU A 626 35.43 -1.00 -38.21
CA GLU A 626 34.47 -2.10 -38.04
C GLU A 626 34.81 -3.06 -36.88
N VAL A 627 33.81 -3.84 -36.45
CA VAL A 627 33.85 -4.73 -35.28
C VAL A 627 34.95 -5.81 -35.35
N TYR A 628 35.38 -6.17 -36.57
CA TYR A 628 36.39 -7.19 -36.83
C TYR A 628 37.70 -6.63 -37.42
N GLU A 629 37.81 -5.30 -37.52
CA GLU A 629 38.92 -4.58 -38.16
C GLU A 629 40.01 -4.20 -37.13
N ALA A 630 40.79 -5.20 -36.71
CA ALA A 630 41.84 -5.02 -35.71
C ALA A 630 43.04 -4.15 -36.17
N GLY A 631 43.01 -3.53 -37.36
CA GLY A 631 44.13 -2.75 -37.91
C GLY A 631 44.54 -1.58 -37.00
N LYS A 632 43.59 -0.71 -36.66
CA LYS A 632 43.81 0.43 -35.74
C LYS A 632 44.21 -0.03 -34.34
N TRP A 633 43.67 -1.15 -33.87
CA TRP A 633 44.04 -1.76 -32.60
C TRP A 633 45.49 -2.26 -32.60
N ASN A 634 45.88 -3.01 -33.62
CA ASN A 634 47.21 -3.61 -33.72
C ASN A 634 48.27 -2.52 -33.87
N PHE A 635 48.02 -1.47 -34.66
CA PHE A 635 48.89 -0.30 -34.73
C PHE A 635 49.07 0.38 -33.36
N HIS A 636 47.98 0.58 -32.61
CA HIS A 636 48.10 1.07 -31.23
C HIS A 636 48.92 0.12 -30.36
N HIS A 637 48.63 -1.18 -30.36
CA HIS A 637 49.27 -2.17 -29.51
C HIS A 637 50.79 -2.32 -29.79
N THR A 638 51.22 -2.36 -31.06
CA THR A 638 52.62 -2.66 -31.47
C THR A 638 53.44 -1.44 -31.87
N ASN A 639 52.85 -0.24 -31.93
CA ASN A 639 53.56 0.97 -32.32
C ASN A 639 53.26 2.20 -31.47
N SER A 640 51.99 2.46 -31.10
CA SER A 640 51.59 3.72 -30.45
C SER A 640 51.30 3.63 -28.94
N CYS A 641 51.35 2.45 -28.34
CA CYS A 641 51.05 2.27 -26.93
C CYS A 641 52.17 2.86 -26.05
N PRO A 642 51.87 3.89 -25.22
CA PRO A 642 52.90 4.60 -24.44
C PRO A 642 53.49 3.76 -23.29
N VAL A 643 52.91 2.59 -22.99
CA VAL A 643 53.40 1.64 -21.96
C VAL A 643 54.24 0.52 -22.57
N LEU A 644 54.04 0.17 -23.85
CA LEU A 644 54.82 -0.85 -24.55
C LEU A 644 56.00 -0.26 -25.34
N HIS A 645 55.91 0.99 -25.78
CA HIS A 645 56.94 1.67 -26.58
C HIS A 645 57.28 3.07 -26.04
N PRO A 646 57.79 3.18 -24.79
CA PRO A 646 58.14 4.47 -24.20
C PRO A 646 59.15 5.27 -25.06
N GLU A 647 60.10 4.58 -25.70
CA GLU A 647 61.09 5.17 -26.61
C GLU A 647 60.48 6.02 -27.75
N LYS A 648 59.37 5.56 -28.33
CA LYS A 648 58.73 6.18 -29.50
C LYS A 648 58.08 7.53 -29.18
N ARG A 649 57.93 7.88 -27.89
CA ARG A 649 57.27 9.11 -27.41
C ARG A 649 58.03 10.41 -27.77
N LYS A 650 59.27 10.31 -28.29
CA LYS A 650 60.10 11.45 -28.72
C LYS A 650 59.98 11.86 -30.20
N ARG A 651 59.14 11.21 -31.04
CA ARG A 651 59.00 11.55 -32.47
C ARG A 651 57.54 11.62 -32.96
N ILE A 652 56.71 12.40 -32.27
CA ILE A 652 55.45 12.95 -32.83
C ILE A 652 55.43 14.45 -32.49
N GLY A 653 56.26 15.19 -33.21
CA GLY A 653 56.45 16.65 -33.05
C GLY A 653 56.83 17.31 -34.38
N ASP A 654 57.73 16.66 -35.12
CA ASP A 654 58.18 17.13 -36.43
C ASP A 654 57.82 16.16 -37.57
N GLY A 655 57.38 16.71 -38.70
CA GLY A 655 57.44 16.05 -40.00
C GLY A 655 56.23 15.18 -40.41
N LEU A 656 55.15 15.82 -40.88
CA LEU A 656 54.51 15.56 -42.19
C LEU A 656 53.30 16.50 -42.40
N GLY A 657 53.05 16.92 -43.64
CA GLY A 657 51.79 17.60 -44.02
C GLY A 657 51.80 19.14 -44.10
N GLY A 658 52.97 19.80 -44.16
CA GLY A 658 53.04 21.24 -44.42
C GLY A 658 52.81 21.59 -45.90
N THR A 659 51.58 21.93 -46.29
CA THR A 659 51.29 22.61 -47.57
C THR A 659 51.53 24.12 -47.41
N PRO A 660 52.49 24.74 -48.14
CA PRO A 660 52.99 26.08 -47.81
C PRO A 660 52.15 27.22 -48.42
N THR A 661 50.83 27.27 -48.16
CA THR A 661 49.92 28.21 -48.85
C THR A 661 48.93 28.98 -47.97
N LEU A 662 48.84 28.73 -46.65
CA LEU A 662 47.84 29.39 -45.78
C LEU A 662 48.39 30.16 -44.55
N LYS A 663 49.71 30.37 -44.44
CA LYS A 663 50.30 31.25 -43.42
C LYS A 663 50.42 32.74 -43.84
N LYS A 664 49.67 33.17 -44.86
CA LYS A 664 49.76 34.54 -45.42
C LYS A 664 48.44 35.31 -45.50
N LEU A 665 47.36 34.80 -44.91
CA LEU A 665 46.09 35.49 -44.74
C LEU A 665 45.71 35.45 -43.26
N GLY A 666 45.55 36.64 -42.65
CA GLY A 666 45.52 36.81 -41.20
C GLY A 666 44.16 36.53 -40.55
N PHE A 667 43.76 35.26 -40.51
CA PHE A 667 42.54 34.82 -39.82
C PHE A 667 42.86 33.66 -38.87
N PHE A 668 43.02 33.98 -37.58
CA PHE A 668 42.49 33.24 -36.41
C PHE A 668 43.04 33.93 -35.14
N THR A 669 42.14 34.39 -34.28
CA THR A 669 42.47 35.09 -33.03
C THR A 669 43.03 34.14 -31.96
N ALA A 670 43.73 34.68 -30.97
CA ALA A 670 44.31 33.90 -29.89
C ALA A 670 43.21 33.28 -29.00
N GLY A 671 43.22 31.95 -28.89
CA GLY A 671 42.43 31.23 -27.89
C GLY A 671 43.13 31.22 -26.54
N GLU A 672 42.41 31.54 -25.47
CA GLU A 672 42.95 31.58 -24.11
C GLU A 672 43.40 30.20 -23.59
N PRO A 673 44.37 30.14 -22.65
CA PRO A 673 44.84 28.89 -22.08
C PRO A 673 43.76 28.21 -21.23
N GLY A 674 43.15 27.16 -21.76
CA GLY A 674 42.01 26.45 -21.17
C GLY A 674 42.18 26.08 -19.69
N ALA A 675 41.17 26.44 -18.88
CA ALA A 675 41.19 26.30 -17.44
C ALA A 675 41.38 24.84 -16.99
N LYS A 676 42.27 24.64 -15.99
CA LYS A 676 42.52 23.32 -15.41
C LYS A 676 41.30 22.88 -14.59
N LYS A 677 40.63 21.78 -15.00
CA LYS A 677 39.50 21.20 -14.25
C LYS A 677 39.86 21.03 -12.77
N PRO A 678 38.97 21.42 -11.82
CA PRO A 678 39.24 21.32 -10.40
C PRO A 678 39.42 19.85 -9.97
N ARG A 679 40.31 19.64 -8.99
CA ARG A 679 40.56 18.33 -8.37
C ARG A 679 39.84 18.25 -7.04
N ALA A 680 38.82 17.41 -6.94
CA ALA A 680 38.06 17.20 -5.71
C ALA A 680 38.69 16.08 -4.87
N THR A 681 38.89 16.32 -3.58
CA THR A 681 39.23 15.24 -2.63
C THR A 681 37.92 14.66 -2.09
N ILE A 682 37.69 13.37 -2.32
CA ILE A 682 36.39 12.71 -2.12
C ILE A 682 36.58 11.38 -1.35
N PRO A 683 35.57 10.83 -0.64
CA PRO A 683 35.72 9.57 0.08
C PRO A 683 36.14 8.40 -0.82
N CYS A 684 37.00 7.52 -0.28
CA CYS A 684 37.45 6.32 -0.97
C CYS A 684 36.29 5.31 -1.07
N PRO A 685 35.86 4.89 -2.28
CA PRO A 685 34.72 3.99 -2.45
C PRO A 685 35.00 2.55 -1.96
N GLY A 686 36.27 2.20 -1.75
CA GLY A 686 36.70 0.82 -1.53
C GLY A 686 36.64 -0.02 -2.80
N ILE A 687 36.87 -1.33 -2.67
CA ILE A 687 36.55 -2.26 -3.75
C ILE A 687 35.04 -2.40 -3.77
N THR A 688 34.42 -2.14 -4.92
CA THR A 688 32.98 -2.30 -5.16
C THR A 688 32.73 -3.27 -6.31
N ALA A 689 31.47 -3.46 -6.73
CA ALA A 689 31.13 -4.27 -7.89
C ALA A 689 31.77 -3.77 -9.22
N SER A 690 31.99 -2.45 -9.38
CA SER A 690 32.64 -1.90 -10.58
C SER A 690 34.13 -2.22 -10.63
N THR A 691 34.82 -2.22 -9.50
CA THR A 691 36.24 -2.63 -9.42
C THR A 691 36.40 -4.17 -9.41
N CYS A 692 35.41 -4.91 -8.91
CA CYS A 692 35.43 -6.37 -8.88
C CYS A 692 34.02 -6.98 -8.98
N PRO A 693 33.57 -7.42 -10.18
CA PRO A 693 32.22 -7.95 -10.39
C PRO A 693 31.86 -9.20 -9.57
N ARG A 694 32.83 -9.88 -8.96
CA ARG A 694 32.61 -11.03 -8.07
C ARG A 694 32.37 -10.64 -6.60
N LEU A 695 32.46 -9.35 -6.26
CA LEU A 695 32.36 -8.88 -4.88
C LEU A 695 30.97 -9.11 -4.25
N PRO A 696 29.83 -8.85 -4.91
CA PRO A 696 28.51 -9.09 -4.31
C PRO A 696 28.34 -10.57 -3.92
N VAL A 697 28.73 -11.50 -4.80
CA VAL A 697 28.72 -12.94 -4.55
C VAL A 697 29.61 -13.34 -3.36
N TYR A 698 30.75 -12.64 -3.17
CA TYR A 698 31.58 -12.84 -1.98
C TYR A 698 30.87 -12.34 -0.71
N LEU A 699 30.36 -11.11 -0.70
CA LEU A 699 29.73 -10.49 0.47
C LEU A 699 28.46 -11.24 0.90
N ILE A 700 27.57 -11.60 -0.03
CA ILE A 700 26.36 -12.41 0.22
C ILE A 700 26.73 -13.73 0.93
N ARG A 701 27.84 -14.36 0.53
CA ARG A 701 28.28 -15.66 1.06
C ARG A 701 28.98 -15.57 2.43
N THR A 702 29.39 -14.40 2.91
CA THR A 702 30.35 -14.29 4.03
C THR A 702 29.92 -13.29 5.10
N GLY A 703 29.12 -13.71 6.09
CA GLY A 703 28.82 -12.91 7.28
C GLY A 703 30.03 -12.57 8.19
N ALA A 704 31.25 -12.98 7.83
CA ALA A 704 32.47 -12.50 8.47
C ALA A 704 32.78 -11.05 8.07
N ALA A 705 32.93 -10.15 9.04
CA ALA A 705 33.19 -8.72 8.86
C ALA A 705 34.59 -8.34 8.32
N GLY A 706 35.36 -9.29 7.77
CA GLY A 706 36.70 -9.06 7.22
C GLY A 706 37.57 -10.32 7.20
N GLY A 707 38.85 -10.17 6.82
CA GLY A 707 39.75 -11.33 6.69
C GLY A 707 41.23 -10.98 6.53
N GLY A 708 42.03 -12.01 6.24
CA GLY A 708 43.50 -11.91 6.06
C GLY A 708 44.34 -12.15 7.32
N ALA A 709 43.70 -12.27 8.48
CA ALA A 709 44.31 -12.63 9.77
C ALA A 709 44.77 -14.09 9.82
N ARG A 710 45.54 -14.46 10.86
CA ARG A 710 45.92 -15.86 11.13
C ARG A 710 44.74 -16.65 11.72
N SER A 711 44.87 -17.98 11.80
CA SER A 711 43.80 -18.86 12.28
C SER A 711 43.68 -18.82 13.82
N LEU A 712 42.47 -18.97 14.36
CA LEU A 712 42.24 -19.02 15.81
C LEU A 712 43.09 -20.09 16.53
N PRO A 713 43.31 -21.31 15.98
CA PRO A 713 44.24 -22.26 16.58
C PRO A 713 45.70 -21.78 16.63
N ALA A 714 46.21 -21.10 15.58
CA ALA A 714 47.58 -20.58 15.57
C ALA A 714 47.77 -19.46 16.60
N ILE A 715 46.81 -18.53 16.68
CA ILE A 715 46.83 -17.43 17.66
C ILE A 715 46.69 -17.99 19.09
N ALA A 716 45.81 -18.97 19.33
CA ALA A 716 45.68 -19.64 20.61
C ALA A 716 46.95 -20.41 21.04
N SER A 717 47.61 -21.07 20.08
CA SER A 717 48.87 -21.78 20.33
C SER A 717 50.03 -20.83 20.62
N GLN A 718 50.05 -19.64 20.03
CA GLN A 718 51.07 -18.63 20.32
C GLN A 718 50.85 -17.93 21.68
N ILE A 719 49.62 -17.52 21.98
CA ILE A 719 49.33 -16.68 23.17
C ILE A 719 49.14 -17.52 24.44
N PHE A 720 48.63 -18.75 24.33
CA PHE A 720 48.24 -19.58 25.47
C PHE A 720 48.79 -21.01 25.44
N SER A 721 49.63 -21.37 24.46
CA SER A 721 50.23 -22.71 24.29
C SER A 721 49.22 -23.87 24.35
N LYS A 722 47.96 -23.60 23.97
CA LYS A 722 46.82 -24.53 24.10
C LYS A 722 45.92 -24.45 22.87
N LEU A 723 45.38 -25.60 22.46
CA LEU A 723 44.41 -25.69 21.36
C LEU A 723 43.20 -24.78 21.64
N PHE A 724 42.78 -23.99 20.64
CA PHE A 724 41.67 -23.03 20.79
C PHE A 724 40.39 -23.66 21.37
N ARG A 725 40.07 -24.92 21.03
CA ARG A 725 38.92 -25.65 21.60
C ARG A 725 38.96 -25.72 23.14
N ASN A 726 40.15 -25.89 23.73
CA ASN A 726 40.40 -26.08 25.17
C ASN A 726 40.48 -24.75 25.97
N LEU A 727 40.25 -23.60 25.33
CA LEU A 727 40.17 -22.30 26.03
C LEU A 727 38.72 -22.02 26.44
N ASN A 728 38.49 -21.46 27.63
CA ASN A 728 37.16 -21.00 28.05
C ASN A 728 37.04 -19.47 27.89
N SER A 729 37.01 -18.71 28.98
CA SER A 729 36.95 -17.23 28.96
C SER A 729 37.99 -16.58 28.03
N LYS A 730 39.19 -17.16 27.97
CA LYS A 730 40.32 -16.71 27.12
C LYS A 730 40.04 -16.79 25.60
N LYS A 731 38.98 -17.46 25.12
CA LYS A 731 38.56 -17.45 23.69
C LYS A 731 38.31 -16.03 23.16
N LYS A 732 37.76 -15.12 23.98
CA LYS A 732 37.51 -13.72 23.58
C LYS A 732 38.81 -12.98 23.20
N ILE A 733 39.90 -13.22 23.93
CA ILE A 733 41.21 -12.58 23.66
C ILE A 733 41.74 -13.01 22.28
N VAL A 734 41.72 -14.32 21.99
CA VAL A 734 42.15 -14.87 20.69
C VAL A 734 41.31 -14.32 19.54
N ALA A 735 40.00 -14.17 19.72
CA ALA A 735 39.10 -13.60 18.72
C ALA A 735 39.37 -12.11 18.47
N ASN A 736 39.65 -11.33 19.54
CA ASN A 736 40.02 -9.92 19.41
C ASN A 736 41.36 -9.75 18.69
N THR A 737 42.39 -10.56 19.02
CA THR A 737 43.65 -10.57 18.28
C THR A 737 43.43 -10.90 16.79
N GLN A 738 42.59 -11.89 16.48
CA GLN A 738 42.24 -12.18 15.08
C GLN A 738 41.51 -11.03 14.40
N CYS A 739 40.71 -10.24 15.14
CA CYS A 739 40.07 -9.03 14.62
C CYS A 739 41.10 -7.95 14.27
N HIS A 740 42.11 -7.75 15.11
CA HIS A 740 43.17 -6.76 14.90
C HIS A 740 44.16 -7.18 13.78
N GLU A 741 44.37 -8.47 13.57
CA GLU A 741 45.20 -9.02 12.48
C GLU A 741 44.57 -8.95 11.07
N ARG A 742 43.36 -8.39 10.92
CA ARG A 742 42.68 -8.29 9.62
C ARG A 742 43.42 -7.38 8.65
N LYS A 743 43.46 -7.81 7.38
CA LYS A 743 44.02 -7.05 6.25
C LYS A 743 42.93 -6.33 5.45
N TRP A 744 41.69 -6.80 5.54
CA TRP A 744 40.53 -6.15 4.95
C TRP A 744 39.28 -6.28 5.84
N ILE A 745 38.36 -5.33 5.67
CA ILE A 745 37.05 -5.24 6.33
C ILE A 745 35.97 -5.40 5.25
N ASN A 746 34.92 -6.15 5.59
CA ASN A 746 33.74 -6.32 4.73
C ASN A 746 32.63 -5.38 5.21
N ASP A 747 32.29 -4.39 4.40
CA ASP A 747 31.20 -3.45 4.64
C ASP A 747 29.97 -3.95 3.87
N HIS A 748 29.14 -4.73 4.56
CA HIS A 748 27.92 -5.31 3.99
C HIS A 748 26.82 -4.27 3.76
N THR A 749 26.81 -3.17 4.52
CA THR A 749 25.82 -2.10 4.39
C THR A 749 26.03 -1.33 3.08
N GLN A 750 27.28 -1.01 2.73
CA GLN A 750 27.62 -0.29 1.49
C GLN A 750 28.22 -1.20 0.40
N GLN A 751 28.00 -2.52 0.52
CA GLN A 751 28.40 -3.57 -0.44
C GLN A 751 29.84 -3.43 -1.00
N ARG A 752 30.79 -3.16 -0.10
CA ARG A 752 32.20 -2.89 -0.46
C ARG A 752 33.20 -3.61 0.45
N VAL A 753 34.46 -3.65 0.02
CA VAL A 753 35.58 -4.12 0.83
C VAL A 753 36.63 -3.02 0.97
N LEU A 754 37.05 -2.78 2.22
CA LEU A 754 38.01 -1.74 2.59
C LEU A 754 39.29 -2.37 3.16
N SER A 755 40.42 -1.70 2.97
CA SER A 755 41.68 -2.08 3.62
C SER A 755 41.65 -1.63 5.08
N THR A 756 42.24 -2.41 5.98
CA THR A 756 42.53 -1.92 7.34
C THR A 756 43.54 -0.77 7.36
N ARG A 757 44.19 -0.49 6.22
CA ARG A 757 45.02 0.69 5.96
C ARG A 757 44.39 1.69 4.98
N CYS A 758 43.07 1.65 4.76
CA CYS A 758 42.39 2.55 3.82
C CYS A 758 42.75 4.03 4.07
N LYS A 759 43.18 4.74 3.01
CA LYS A 759 43.54 6.18 3.07
C LYS A 759 42.36 7.13 3.30
N LYS A 760 41.14 6.58 3.47
CA LYS A 760 39.84 7.25 3.67
C LYS A 760 39.36 8.13 2.51
N THR A 761 40.24 8.81 1.79
CA THR A 761 39.94 9.65 0.62
C THR A 761 40.72 9.24 -0.62
N VAL A 762 40.30 9.77 -1.77
CA VAL A 762 40.95 9.74 -3.08
C VAL A 762 40.80 11.11 -3.75
N VAL A 763 41.62 11.40 -4.77
CA VAL A 763 41.51 12.65 -5.55
C VAL A 763 40.91 12.32 -6.91
N ALA A 764 39.76 12.91 -7.22
CA ALA A 764 39.12 12.85 -8.52
C ALA A 764 39.48 14.07 -9.39
N VAL A 765 39.36 13.94 -10.71
CA VAL A 765 39.72 14.97 -11.69
C VAL A 765 38.53 15.24 -12.61
N GLY A 766 37.66 16.14 -12.17
CA GLY A 766 36.27 16.23 -12.66
C GLY A 766 35.31 15.46 -11.76
N VAL A 767 34.07 15.95 -11.68
CA VAL A 767 33.01 15.38 -10.81
C VAL A 767 32.12 14.39 -11.58
N ASP A 768 32.20 14.42 -12.91
CA ASP A 768 31.36 13.68 -13.85
C ASP A 768 31.79 12.20 -14.03
N ASP A 769 32.94 11.80 -13.48
CA ASP A 769 33.51 10.46 -13.66
C ASP A 769 32.77 9.40 -12.83
N ILE A 770 31.85 8.69 -13.48
CA ILE A 770 31.01 7.60 -12.94
C ILE A 770 31.84 6.43 -12.31
N HIS A 771 33.17 6.42 -12.46
CA HIS A 771 34.07 5.33 -12.04
C HIS A 771 35.23 5.80 -11.16
N ILE A 772 34.91 6.40 -10.01
CA ILE A 772 35.87 6.70 -8.94
C ILE A 772 36.61 5.41 -8.51
N LEU A 773 37.95 5.43 -8.55
CA LEU A 773 38.79 4.29 -8.19
C LEU A 773 39.09 4.25 -6.68
N PRO A 774 39.24 3.04 -6.07
CA PRO A 774 39.73 2.91 -4.70
C PRO A 774 41.17 3.40 -4.50
N CYS A 775 41.47 3.90 -3.30
CA CYS A 775 42.81 4.27 -2.89
C CYS A 775 43.79 3.07 -2.96
N SER A 776 45.10 3.34 -3.06
CA SER A 776 46.15 2.30 -3.22
C SER A 776 46.00 1.12 -2.27
N GLU A 777 45.75 1.39 -0.99
CA GLU A 777 45.68 0.37 0.05
C GLU A 777 44.47 -0.56 -0.10
N CYS A 778 43.35 -0.05 -0.63
CA CYS A 778 42.18 -0.87 -0.97
C CYS A 778 42.44 -1.67 -2.26
N SER A 779 43.02 -1.04 -3.28
CA SER A 779 43.37 -1.69 -4.55
C SER A 779 44.36 -2.84 -4.37
N LEU A 780 45.31 -2.74 -3.43
CA LEU A 780 46.26 -3.82 -3.09
C LEU A 780 45.58 -5.10 -2.56
N ILE A 781 44.36 -5.05 -2.02
CA ILE A 781 43.62 -6.24 -1.56
C ILE A 781 43.28 -7.14 -2.77
N LEU A 782 43.02 -6.57 -3.96
CA LEU A 782 42.82 -7.34 -5.19
C LEU A 782 44.06 -8.14 -5.59
N GLY A 783 45.26 -7.74 -5.10
CA GLY A 783 46.51 -8.48 -5.23
C GLY A 783 46.66 -9.64 -4.24
N ASN A 784 46.02 -9.57 -3.07
CA ASN A 784 46.23 -10.48 -1.94
C ASN A 784 45.76 -11.92 -2.25
N ALA A 785 46.64 -12.91 -2.04
CA ALA A 785 46.35 -14.32 -2.31
C ALA A 785 45.17 -14.88 -1.49
N GLN A 786 45.06 -14.51 -0.21
CA GLN A 786 43.98 -14.96 0.68
C GLN A 786 42.63 -14.38 0.24
N PHE A 787 42.61 -13.11 -0.21
CA PHE A 787 41.40 -12.48 -0.75
C PHE A 787 41.01 -13.09 -2.10
N LYS A 788 41.98 -13.29 -3.01
CA LYS A 788 41.80 -13.99 -4.30
C LYS A 788 41.21 -15.38 -4.12
N GLN A 789 41.60 -16.13 -3.08
CA GLN A 789 41.00 -17.41 -2.75
C GLN A 789 39.56 -17.25 -2.23
N ALA A 790 39.33 -16.32 -1.30
CA ALA A 790 38.03 -16.09 -0.69
C ALA A 790 36.93 -15.63 -1.67
N ILE A 791 37.27 -14.79 -2.67
CA ILE A 791 36.34 -14.31 -3.71
C ILE A 791 36.08 -15.33 -4.84
N ARG A 792 36.82 -16.45 -4.86
CA ARG A 792 36.66 -17.53 -5.86
C ARG A 792 35.66 -18.61 -5.46
N LEU A 793 35.46 -18.86 -4.17
CA LEU A 793 34.52 -19.87 -3.66
C LEU A 793 33.07 -19.54 -4.08
N ARG A 794 32.30 -20.56 -4.47
CA ARG A 794 30.87 -20.45 -4.82
C ARG A 794 30.00 -20.29 -3.56
N ILE A 795 28.74 -19.89 -3.74
CA ILE A 795 27.73 -19.99 -2.67
C ILE A 795 27.47 -21.49 -2.42
N PRO A 796 27.37 -21.96 -1.15
CA PRO A 796 26.93 -23.32 -0.85
C PRO A 796 25.49 -23.55 -1.27
N ASP A 797 25.15 -24.78 -1.63
CA ASP A 797 23.76 -25.20 -1.82
C ASP A 797 23.00 -25.21 -0.48
N ASP A 798 21.67 -25.07 -0.47
CA ASP A 798 20.87 -24.95 0.76
C ASP A 798 21.10 -26.09 1.77
N GLU A 799 21.26 -27.33 1.29
CA GLU A 799 21.60 -28.50 2.12
C GLU A 799 22.98 -28.35 2.82
N ASN A 800 23.92 -27.67 2.17
CA ASN A 800 25.29 -27.47 2.65
C ASN A 800 25.45 -26.22 3.54
N TYR A 801 24.44 -25.35 3.63
CA TYR A 801 24.50 -24.15 4.48
C TYR A 801 24.67 -24.48 5.96
N ILE A 802 24.24 -25.66 6.42
CA ILE A 802 24.40 -26.13 7.80
C ILE A 802 25.87 -26.24 8.24
N TYR A 803 26.81 -26.45 7.31
CA TYR A 803 28.25 -26.55 7.59
C TYR A 803 28.99 -25.21 7.59
N VAL A 804 28.33 -24.10 7.23
CA VAL A 804 28.90 -22.75 7.32
C VAL A 804 29.21 -22.39 8.79
N ASN A 805 30.41 -21.86 9.05
CA ASN A 805 30.88 -21.64 10.42
C ASN A 805 29.95 -20.71 11.23
N HIS A 806 29.39 -21.26 12.33
CA HIS A 806 28.40 -20.62 13.20
C HIS A 806 28.88 -19.30 13.83
N GLN A 807 30.19 -19.07 13.94
CA GLN A 807 30.75 -17.81 14.48
C GLN A 807 30.66 -16.63 13.48
N TYR A 808 30.35 -16.92 12.22
CA TYR A 808 30.21 -15.93 11.14
C TYR A 808 28.80 -15.90 10.54
N ARG A 809 27.83 -16.61 11.15
CA ARG A 809 26.40 -16.35 10.93
C ARG A 809 25.99 -15.22 11.87
N ASN A 810 25.12 -14.31 11.41
CA ASN A 810 24.47 -13.37 12.33
C ASN A 810 23.56 -14.17 13.27
N GLN A 811 23.93 -14.27 14.55
CA GLN A 811 23.21 -15.11 15.51
C GLN A 811 21.85 -14.53 15.90
N ALA A 812 21.66 -13.21 15.84
CA ALA A 812 20.34 -12.61 16.06
C ALA A 812 19.36 -12.98 14.93
N LEU A 813 19.77 -12.82 13.66
CA LEU A 813 18.99 -13.33 12.52
C LEU A 813 18.81 -14.85 12.59
N GLY A 814 19.86 -15.60 12.93
CA GLY A 814 19.79 -17.05 13.12
C GLY A 814 18.77 -17.47 14.19
N HIS A 815 18.66 -16.74 15.30
CA HIS A 815 17.65 -16.96 16.32
C HIS A 815 16.25 -16.50 15.92
N ILE A 816 16.11 -15.50 15.03
CA ILE A 816 14.83 -15.10 14.44
C ILE A 816 14.33 -16.21 13.49
N TYR A 817 15.14 -16.64 12.52
CA TYR A 817 14.81 -17.76 11.63
C TYR A 817 14.56 -19.07 12.40
N ALA A 818 15.35 -19.37 13.44
CA ALA A 818 15.17 -20.59 14.24
C ALA A 818 14.00 -20.53 15.24
N ARG A 819 13.46 -19.36 15.55
CA ARG A 819 12.25 -19.22 16.39
C ARG A 819 10.95 -19.46 15.64
N THR A 820 10.95 -19.30 14.31
CA THR A 820 9.75 -19.41 13.48
C THR A 820 10.02 -20.23 12.22
N ILE A 821 9.79 -21.54 12.33
CA ILE A 821 9.59 -22.43 11.18
C ILE A 821 8.48 -21.82 10.30
N GLY A 822 8.70 -21.72 8.99
CA GLY A 822 7.78 -21.07 8.05
C GLY A 822 8.04 -19.58 7.79
N LEU A 823 8.98 -18.93 8.49
CA LEU A 823 9.22 -17.49 8.29
C LEU A 823 9.95 -17.17 6.97
N LYS A 824 10.76 -18.11 6.44
CA LYS A 824 11.46 -17.93 5.15
C LYS A 824 10.42 -17.79 4.03
N GLU A 825 9.45 -18.68 4.02
CA GLU A 825 8.33 -18.73 3.08
C GLU A 825 7.43 -17.50 3.17
N ILE A 826 7.31 -16.90 4.36
CA ILE A 826 6.53 -15.67 4.62
C ILE A 826 7.27 -14.37 4.24
N ILE A 827 8.61 -14.38 4.19
CA ILE A 827 9.40 -13.16 3.91
C ILE A 827 10.00 -13.16 2.50
N GLU A 828 10.40 -14.31 1.97
CA GLU A 828 11.07 -14.43 0.67
C GLU A 828 10.09 -14.66 -0.50
N THR A 829 8.83 -14.99 -0.22
CA THR A 829 7.79 -15.06 -1.27
C THR A 829 7.39 -13.65 -1.70
N SER A 830 7.67 -13.30 -2.95
CA SER A 830 7.09 -12.12 -3.60
C SER A 830 5.57 -12.17 -3.53
N ASP A 831 4.95 -11.13 -2.94
CA ASP A 831 3.52 -11.01 -2.62
C ASP A 831 3.00 -11.74 -1.36
N ALA A 832 3.89 -12.16 -0.44
CA ALA A 832 3.49 -12.78 0.84
C ALA A 832 2.43 -12.00 1.63
N LYS A 833 2.46 -10.66 1.58
CA LYS A 833 1.48 -9.76 2.25
C LYS A 833 0.04 -9.99 1.79
N ASN A 834 -0.19 -10.43 0.56
CA ASN A 834 -1.53 -10.64 0.03
C ASN A 834 -2.08 -12.05 0.28
N THR A 835 -1.24 -12.99 0.76
CA THR A 835 -1.65 -14.38 0.99
C THR A 835 -2.79 -14.48 2.02
N PRO A 836 -3.76 -15.40 1.84
CA PRO A 836 -4.83 -15.62 2.79
C PRO A 836 -4.33 -15.92 4.21
N CYS A 837 -3.19 -16.61 4.35
CA CYS A 837 -2.58 -16.92 5.65
C CYS A 837 -2.19 -15.66 6.41
N ILE A 838 -1.51 -14.70 5.77
CA ILE A 838 -1.09 -13.45 6.42
C ILE A 838 -2.29 -12.55 6.71
N LYS A 839 -3.26 -12.45 5.79
CA LYS A 839 -4.52 -11.73 6.02
C LYS A 839 -5.36 -12.34 7.15
N PHE A 840 -5.36 -13.67 7.30
CA PHE A 840 -6.01 -14.36 8.41
C PHE A 840 -5.30 -14.11 9.74
N VAL A 841 -3.97 -14.19 9.80
CA VAL A 841 -3.20 -13.87 11.03
C VAL A 841 -3.39 -12.40 11.43
N GLN A 842 -3.29 -11.46 10.49
CA GLN A 842 -3.54 -10.04 10.74
C GLN A 842 -4.96 -9.78 11.23
N GLY A 843 -5.98 -10.35 10.58
CA GLY A 843 -7.37 -10.22 11.00
C GLY A 843 -7.64 -10.83 12.38
N THR A 844 -7.00 -11.95 12.72
CA THR A 844 -7.11 -12.59 14.03
C THR A 844 -6.48 -11.72 15.12
N LEU A 845 -5.26 -11.18 14.89
CA LEU A 845 -4.60 -10.26 15.82
C LEU A 845 -5.35 -8.93 15.98
N GLN A 846 -6.09 -8.51 14.95
CA GLN A 846 -6.97 -7.34 14.96
C GLN A 846 -8.38 -7.65 15.53
N GLY A 847 -8.64 -8.87 16.02
CA GLY A 847 -9.93 -9.28 16.58
C GLY A 847 -11.09 -9.41 15.58
N LYS A 848 -10.85 -9.24 14.26
CA LYS A 848 -11.88 -9.20 13.20
C LYS A 848 -12.67 -10.49 13.03
N TYR A 849 -12.23 -11.59 13.64
CA TYR A 849 -12.89 -12.90 13.58
C TYR A 849 -13.52 -13.35 14.91
N ASN A 850 -13.53 -12.51 15.95
CA ASN A 850 -13.98 -12.89 17.30
C ASN A 850 -15.45 -13.37 17.35
N ASP A 851 -16.33 -12.77 16.54
CA ASP A 851 -17.75 -13.14 16.49
C ASP A 851 -18.01 -14.42 15.69
N PHE A 852 -17.08 -14.82 14.81
CA PHE A 852 -17.19 -15.99 13.95
C PHE A 852 -16.79 -17.28 14.69
N LYS A 853 -17.37 -17.51 15.86
CA LYS A 853 -17.01 -18.57 16.83
C LYS A 853 -16.99 -19.99 16.23
N VAL A 854 -17.88 -20.28 15.28
CA VAL A 854 -17.90 -21.56 14.52
C VAL A 854 -16.65 -21.72 13.66
N PHE A 855 -16.25 -20.67 12.94
CA PHE A 855 -15.06 -20.67 12.07
C PHE A 855 -13.77 -20.74 12.89
N GLY A 856 -13.67 -19.96 13.98
CA GLY A 856 -12.57 -20.07 14.94
C GLY A 856 -12.42 -21.48 15.51
N GLY A 857 -13.53 -22.10 15.95
CA GLY A 857 -13.55 -23.48 16.45
C GLY A 857 -13.20 -24.53 15.38
N LEU A 858 -13.54 -24.30 14.11
CA LEU A 858 -13.11 -25.16 12.99
C LEU A 858 -11.60 -25.06 12.77
N VAL A 859 -11.04 -23.84 12.75
CA VAL A 859 -9.59 -23.61 12.59
C VAL A 859 -8.82 -24.24 13.76
N GLU A 860 -9.27 -24.04 15.00
CA GLU A 860 -8.66 -24.65 16.19
C GLU A 860 -8.69 -26.19 16.11
N ALA A 861 -9.83 -26.78 15.71
CA ALA A 861 -9.95 -28.23 15.54
C ALA A 861 -9.06 -28.76 14.39
N MET A 862 -8.86 -27.99 13.32
CA MET A 862 -7.95 -28.36 12.23
C MET A 862 -6.48 -28.33 12.69
N VAL A 863 -6.08 -27.30 13.45
CA VAL A 863 -4.73 -27.19 14.03
C VAL A 863 -4.47 -28.33 15.03
N GLN A 864 -5.41 -28.60 15.95
CA GLN A 864 -5.31 -29.73 16.89
C GLN A 864 -5.25 -31.10 16.18
N LYS A 865 -5.90 -31.26 15.01
CA LYS A 865 -5.83 -32.48 14.18
C LYS A 865 -4.44 -32.65 13.55
N ALA A 866 -3.86 -31.58 13.00
CA ALA A 866 -2.51 -31.59 12.44
C ALA A 866 -1.43 -31.90 13.49
N ASP A 867 -1.42 -31.15 14.60
CA ASP A 867 -0.48 -31.30 15.72
C ASP A 867 -0.58 -32.70 16.37
N ARG A 868 -1.75 -33.34 16.39
CA ARG A 868 -1.86 -34.77 16.78
C ARG A 868 -1.20 -35.71 15.77
N LEU A 869 -1.45 -35.53 14.47
CA LEU A 869 -0.88 -36.38 13.41
C LEU A 869 0.65 -36.28 13.33
N GLU A 870 1.22 -35.08 13.49
CA GLU A 870 2.67 -34.86 13.52
C GLU A 870 3.36 -35.58 14.69
N ARG A 871 2.66 -35.71 15.83
CA ARG A 871 3.09 -36.49 17.00
C ARG A 871 2.70 -37.97 16.94
N GLY A 872 2.15 -38.44 15.82
CA GLY A 872 1.73 -39.84 15.64
C GLY A 872 0.52 -40.26 16.49
N MET A 873 -0.23 -39.31 17.05
CA MET A 873 -1.39 -39.59 17.91
C MET A 873 -2.69 -39.70 17.10
N GLY A 874 -3.48 -40.72 17.41
CA GLY A 874 -4.84 -40.87 16.87
C GLY A 874 -5.84 -39.85 17.44
N MET A 875 -7.04 -39.84 16.84
CA MET A 875 -8.16 -38.96 17.24
C MET A 875 -8.87 -39.40 18.55
N GLN A 876 -8.27 -40.32 19.31
CA GLN A 876 -8.78 -40.71 20.64
C GLN A 876 -8.65 -39.52 21.61
N ASN A 877 -9.67 -39.32 22.45
CA ASN A 877 -9.76 -38.18 23.39
C ASN A 877 -9.52 -36.81 22.72
N PHE A 878 -10.00 -36.62 21.49
CA PHE A 878 -9.97 -35.34 20.80
C PHE A 878 -10.96 -34.34 21.45
N LYS A 879 -10.48 -33.14 21.77
CA LYS A 879 -11.31 -32.06 22.30
C LYS A 879 -11.85 -31.24 21.12
N TYR A 880 -13.17 -31.19 20.98
CA TYR A 880 -13.83 -30.40 19.93
C TYR A 880 -14.30 -29.08 20.53
N PRO A 881 -13.95 -27.91 19.96
CA PRO A 881 -14.44 -26.61 20.43
C PRO A 881 -15.97 -26.53 20.37
N PRO A 882 -16.65 -25.87 21.33
CA PRO A 882 -18.10 -25.99 21.50
C PRO A 882 -18.92 -25.65 20.23
N ALA A 883 -18.76 -24.44 19.70
CA ALA A 883 -19.53 -23.95 18.55
C ALA A 883 -19.31 -24.77 17.26
N TRP A 884 -18.11 -25.32 17.06
CA TRP A 884 -17.85 -26.25 15.96
C TRP A 884 -18.46 -27.63 16.22
N GLY A 885 -18.38 -28.12 17.46
CA GLY A 885 -18.99 -29.39 17.87
C GLY A 885 -20.51 -29.41 17.76
N GLU A 886 -21.15 -28.26 18.01
CA GLU A 886 -22.59 -28.02 17.90
C GLU A 886 -23.07 -28.03 16.45
N ILE A 887 -22.45 -27.23 15.57
CA ILE A 887 -22.70 -27.26 14.11
C ILE A 887 -22.49 -28.66 13.54
N ALA A 888 -21.43 -29.36 13.97
CA ALA A 888 -21.18 -30.75 13.57
C ALA A 888 -22.24 -31.75 14.09
N HIS A 889 -22.90 -31.45 15.21
CA HIS A 889 -24.03 -32.23 15.74
C HIS A 889 -25.30 -31.97 14.91
N ILE A 890 -25.62 -30.69 14.66
CA ILE A 890 -26.76 -30.24 13.84
C ILE A 890 -26.70 -30.86 12.44
N VAL A 891 -25.55 -30.82 11.77
CA VAL A 891 -25.37 -31.45 10.44
C VAL A 891 -25.51 -32.98 10.51
N ASN A 892 -25.09 -33.63 11.60
CA ASN A 892 -25.30 -35.06 11.82
C ASN A 892 -26.77 -35.43 12.08
N ILE A 893 -27.57 -34.51 12.65
CA ILE A 893 -29.02 -34.69 12.84
C ILE A 893 -29.75 -34.55 11.49
N HIS A 894 -29.55 -33.43 10.77
CA HIS A 894 -30.21 -33.20 9.48
C HIS A 894 -29.78 -34.20 8.39
N SER A 895 -28.51 -34.61 8.36
CA SER A 895 -28.03 -35.61 7.41
C SER A 895 -26.79 -36.35 7.93
N PRO A 896 -26.97 -37.55 8.53
CA PRO A 896 -25.86 -38.44 8.88
C PRO A 896 -24.94 -38.77 7.70
N ARG A 897 -25.48 -38.75 6.47
CA ARG A 897 -24.72 -38.91 5.21
C ARG A 897 -23.83 -37.70 4.92
N ALA A 898 -24.33 -36.48 5.04
CA ALA A 898 -23.51 -35.27 4.89
C ALA A 898 -22.43 -35.19 5.98
N ALA A 899 -22.79 -35.47 7.24
CA ALA A 899 -21.83 -35.53 8.35
C ALA A 899 -20.79 -36.66 8.20
N LYS A 900 -21.09 -37.74 7.47
CA LYS A 900 -20.09 -38.75 7.09
C LYS A 900 -19.10 -38.17 6.07
N ALA A 901 -19.60 -37.64 4.95
CA ALA A 901 -18.75 -37.08 3.89
C ALA A 901 -17.87 -35.92 4.42
N LEU A 902 -18.43 -35.00 5.19
CA LEU A 902 -17.68 -33.90 5.79
C LEU A 902 -16.61 -34.37 6.80
N ARG A 903 -16.78 -35.54 7.45
CA ARG A 903 -15.77 -36.11 8.36
C ARG A 903 -14.51 -36.60 7.64
N GLU A 904 -14.61 -36.92 6.35
CA GLU A 904 -13.46 -37.39 5.55
C GLU A 904 -12.45 -36.24 5.35
N HIS A 905 -12.92 -34.99 5.34
CA HIS A 905 -12.09 -33.79 5.25
C HIS A 905 -11.89 -33.10 6.62
N LEU A 906 -12.97 -32.85 7.36
CA LEU A 906 -13.02 -31.99 8.55
C LEU A 906 -13.01 -32.79 9.88
N PRO A 907 -12.54 -32.21 10.99
CA PRO A 907 -12.57 -32.83 12.32
C PRO A 907 -14.01 -32.87 12.87
N ILE A 908 -14.77 -33.90 12.52
CA ILE A 908 -16.15 -34.14 12.98
C ILE A 908 -16.22 -35.41 13.84
N ARG A 909 -16.98 -35.38 14.95
CA ARG A 909 -17.18 -36.54 15.85
C ARG A 909 -17.82 -37.71 15.09
N GLY A 910 -17.50 -38.94 15.49
CA GLY A 910 -18.18 -40.14 14.96
C GLY A 910 -19.66 -40.17 15.35
N HIS A 911 -20.54 -40.72 14.49
CA HIS A 911 -21.98 -40.83 14.79
C HIS A 911 -22.26 -41.58 16.11
N ARG A 912 -21.50 -42.64 16.38
CA ARG A 912 -21.50 -43.34 17.68
C ARG A 912 -21.12 -42.42 18.85
N SER A 913 -20.18 -41.49 18.68
CA SER A 913 -19.78 -40.53 19.72
C SER A 913 -20.82 -39.43 19.95
N PHE A 914 -21.66 -39.10 18.96
CA PHE A 914 -22.85 -38.26 19.20
C PHE A 914 -23.88 -39.04 20.01
N ARG A 915 -24.21 -40.28 19.63
CA ARG A 915 -25.12 -41.15 20.39
C ARG A 915 -24.65 -41.45 21.82
N GLU A 916 -23.34 -41.56 22.05
CA GLU A 916 -22.73 -41.69 23.39
C GLU A 916 -22.71 -40.38 24.20
N LYS A 917 -22.92 -39.21 23.57
CA LYS A 917 -23.14 -37.90 24.23
C LYS A 917 -24.63 -37.72 24.55
N GLU A 918 -25.50 -37.95 23.57
CA GLU A 918 -26.97 -37.96 23.72
C GLU A 918 -27.41 -38.92 24.83
N ALA A 919 -26.79 -40.11 24.93
CA ALA A 919 -27.07 -41.08 26.01
C ALA A 919 -26.48 -40.69 27.38
N ARG A 920 -25.77 -39.56 27.50
CA ARG A 920 -25.31 -38.97 28.78
C ARG A 920 -26.10 -37.73 29.18
N GLU A 921 -26.68 -37.04 28.20
CA GLU A 921 -27.64 -35.96 28.41
C GLU A 921 -28.93 -36.51 29.05
N SER A 922 -29.71 -35.63 29.69
CA SER A 922 -30.94 -36.00 30.37
C SER A 922 -31.98 -36.42 29.34
N ARG A 923 -32.38 -37.70 29.38
CA ARG A 923 -33.51 -38.20 28.60
C ARG A 923 -34.82 -37.54 29.07
N PHE A 924 -35.81 -37.50 28.18
CA PHE A 924 -37.19 -37.31 28.61
C PHE A 924 -37.57 -38.37 29.65
N PRO A 925 -38.40 -38.03 30.66
CA PRO A 925 -38.96 -39.02 31.58
C PRO A 925 -39.69 -40.14 30.82
N MET A 926 -39.73 -41.34 31.40
CA MET A 926 -40.40 -42.50 30.77
C MET A 926 -41.94 -42.41 30.78
N GLU A 927 -42.47 -41.43 31.50
CA GLU A 927 -43.90 -41.11 31.60
C GLU A 927 -44.15 -39.66 31.14
N LEU A 928 -45.41 -39.32 30.85
CA LEU A 928 -45.83 -37.95 30.55
C LEU A 928 -46.17 -37.20 31.85
N GLY A 929 -45.16 -36.60 32.49
CA GLY A 929 -45.32 -35.83 33.73
C GLY A 929 -45.00 -34.34 33.59
N GLU A 930 -45.17 -33.57 34.68
CA GLU A 930 -44.89 -32.12 34.74
C GLU A 930 -43.47 -31.75 34.28
N ARG A 931 -42.50 -32.63 34.53
CA ARG A 931 -41.11 -32.47 34.10
C ARG A 931 -40.96 -32.42 32.57
N ASN A 932 -41.85 -33.07 31.82
CA ASN A 932 -41.85 -33.04 30.36
C ASN A 932 -42.25 -31.63 29.87
N PHE A 933 -43.28 -31.04 30.49
CA PHE A 933 -43.70 -29.67 30.22
C PHE A 933 -42.66 -28.63 30.67
N THR A 934 -42.00 -28.87 31.81
CA THR A 934 -40.89 -28.03 32.30
C THR A 934 -39.74 -27.99 31.29
N LEU A 935 -39.30 -29.15 30.78
CA LEU A 935 -38.24 -29.23 29.76
C LEU A 935 -38.62 -28.54 28.44
N VAL A 936 -39.91 -28.54 28.07
CA VAL A 936 -40.41 -27.78 26.91
C VAL A 936 -40.38 -26.29 27.19
N GLN A 937 -40.84 -25.84 28.38
CA GLN A 937 -40.84 -24.44 28.77
C GLN A 937 -39.42 -23.85 28.82
N ASP A 938 -38.46 -24.58 29.41
CA ASP A 938 -37.03 -24.23 29.42
C ASP A 938 -36.49 -24.09 27.98
N TYR A 939 -36.85 -25.02 27.10
CA TYR A 939 -36.42 -24.99 25.69
C TYR A 939 -37.01 -23.79 24.94
N LEU A 940 -38.32 -23.54 25.04
CA LEU A 940 -38.99 -22.39 24.42
C LEU A 940 -38.42 -21.06 24.91
N ALA A 941 -38.15 -20.94 26.22
CA ALA A 941 -37.47 -19.78 26.80
C ALA A 941 -36.05 -19.61 26.25
N SER A 942 -35.30 -20.70 26.06
CA SER A 942 -33.93 -20.65 25.51
C SER A 942 -33.88 -20.13 24.06
N ILE A 943 -34.89 -20.43 23.24
CA ILE A 943 -35.03 -19.91 21.87
C ILE A 943 -35.84 -18.61 21.79
N LYS A 944 -36.32 -18.09 22.92
CA LYS A 944 -37.19 -16.90 23.05
C LYS A 944 -38.46 -16.97 22.21
N TYR A 945 -39.13 -18.12 22.20
CA TYR A 945 -40.39 -18.32 21.49
C TYR A 945 -41.58 -18.20 22.46
N ASP A 946 -42.47 -17.26 22.18
CA ASP A 946 -43.68 -16.91 22.94
C ASP A 946 -44.99 -17.28 22.22
N GLY A 947 -44.89 -17.88 21.02
CA GLY A 947 -46.04 -18.26 20.20
C GLY A 947 -46.81 -19.49 20.69
N PRO A 948 -48.04 -19.71 20.18
CA PRO A 948 -48.86 -20.85 20.54
C PRO A 948 -48.20 -22.17 20.12
N THR A 949 -47.81 -22.98 21.11
CA THR A 949 -47.06 -24.22 20.89
C THR A 949 -47.96 -25.44 21.05
N GLY A 950 -48.12 -26.22 19.98
CA GLY A 950 -48.80 -27.52 20.03
C GLY A 950 -47.83 -28.64 20.42
N LEU A 951 -48.05 -29.28 21.57
CA LEU A 951 -47.35 -30.50 21.97
C LEU A 951 -48.09 -31.74 21.45
N SER A 952 -47.56 -32.35 20.40
CA SER A 952 -48.01 -33.65 19.88
C SER A 952 -46.89 -34.69 20.01
N CYS A 953 -47.23 -35.89 20.47
CA CYS A 953 -46.37 -37.07 20.34
C CYS A 953 -46.86 -37.93 19.16
N ASP A 954 -45.98 -38.32 18.24
CA ASP A 954 -46.31 -39.28 17.17
C ASP A 954 -46.25 -40.71 17.72
N ASP A 955 -47.28 -41.09 18.48
CA ASP A 955 -47.45 -42.45 19.04
C ASP A 955 -47.85 -43.50 17.98
N THR A 956 -47.89 -43.14 16.69
CA THR A 956 -48.27 -44.03 15.58
C THR A 956 -47.27 -45.18 15.34
N LYS A 957 -46.26 -45.33 16.20
CA LYS A 957 -45.36 -46.50 16.28
C LYS A 957 -45.13 -46.95 17.72
N LEU A 958 -46.19 -47.50 18.33
CA LEU A 958 -46.03 -48.60 19.30
C LEU A 958 -45.05 -49.64 18.71
N PHE A 959 -43.85 -49.74 19.27
CA PHE A 959 -42.90 -50.77 18.84
C PHE A 959 -43.50 -52.15 19.19
N PRO A 960 -43.55 -53.12 18.26
CA PRO A 960 -44.25 -54.41 18.46
C PRO A 960 -43.49 -55.38 19.39
N ALA A 961 -42.67 -54.87 20.30
CA ALA A 961 -41.91 -55.64 21.28
C ALA A 961 -41.58 -54.79 22.51
N LEU A 962 -41.83 -55.36 23.69
CA LEU A 962 -41.41 -54.83 24.99
C LEU A 962 -39.87 -54.68 25.04
N ARG A 963 -39.37 -53.63 25.72
CA ARG A 963 -37.93 -53.33 25.81
C ARG A 963 -37.52 -52.86 27.19
N LEU A 964 -36.38 -53.34 27.68
CA LEU A 964 -35.78 -52.89 28.94
C LEU A 964 -35.00 -51.57 28.75
N TYR A 965 -35.20 -50.63 29.66
CA TYR A 965 -34.59 -49.31 29.70
C TYR A 965 -34.08 -48.98 31.10
N HIS A 966 -32.74 -48.91 31.25
CA HIS A 966 -32.14 -48.44 32.49
C HIS A 966 -32.45 -46.96 32.76
N ASP A 967 -33.12 -46.66 33.89
CA ASP A 967 -33.13 -45.31 34.44
C ASP A 967 -31.94 -45.10 35.39
N LYS A 968 -31.18 -44.02 35.19
CA LYS A 968 -29.98 -43.73 35.99
C LYS A 968 -30.26 -43.03 37.32
N THR A 969 -31.42 -42.41 37.45
CA THR A 969 -31.88 -41.71 38.66
C THR A 969 -32.38 -42.76 39.65
N GLU A 970 -33.23 -43.66 39.18
CA GLU A 970 -33.82 -44.75 39.96
C GLU A 970 -32.96 -46.02 40.03
N LYS A 971 -31.96 -46.15 39.14
CA LYS A 971 -30.99 -47.27 39.07
C LYS A 971 -31.67 -48.63 38.87
N ALA A 972 -32.70 -48.67 38.03
CA ALA A 972 -33.48 -49.86 37.70
C ALA A 972 -33.76 -49.97 36.20
N ASP A 973 -34.02 -51.18 35.71
CA ASP A 973 -34.25 -51.49 34.30
C ASP A 973 -35.76 -51.68 34.02
N PHE A 974 -36.42 -50.62 33.56
CA PHE A 974 -37.86 -50.63 33.32
C PHE A 974 -38.22 -51.29 31.99
N LEU A 975 -39.21 -52.18 31.98
CA LEU A 975 -39.81 -52.76 30.79
C LEU A 975 -40.87 -51.81 30.21
N VAL A 976 -40.56 -51.19 29.07
CA VAL A 976 -41.39 -50.18 28.39
C VAL A 976 -42.00 -50.76 27.12
N GLY A 977 -43.24 -50.33 26.80
CA GLY A 977 -44.01 -50.76 25.64
C GLY A 977 -45.30 -51.54 25.97
N ALA A 978 -45.64 -51.67 27.25
CA ALA A 978 -46.92 -52.20 27.70
C ALA A 978 -47.97 -51.10 27.84
N PHE A 979 -49.25 -51.45 27.73
CA PHE A 979 -50.35 -50.58 28.16
C PHE A 979 -50.35 -50.49 29.70
N GLY A 980 -50.42 -49.28 30.25
CA GLY A 980 -50.37 -49.02 31.70
C GLY A 980 -49.07 -48.40 32.23
N GLY A 981 -48.06 -48.14 31.38
CA GLY A 981 -46.83 -47.43 31.75
C GLY A 981 -45.57 -48.33 31.82
N PRO A 982 -44.45 -47.79 32.30
CA PRO A 982 -43.19 -48.53 32.45
C PRO A 982 -43.24 -49.45 33.67
N ILE A 983 -42.98 -50.75 33.48
CA ILE A 983 -42.95 -51.75 34.56
C ILE A 983 -41.52 -51.85 35.10
N ARG A 984 -41.31 -51.75 36.41
CA ARG A 984 -40.00 -51.82 37.07
C ARG A 984 -39.49 -53.25 37.29
#